data_AF-A0A177Q0X6-F1
#
_entry.id   AF-A0A177Q0X6-F1
#
_cell.length_a   1.000
_cell.length_b   1.000
_cell.length_c   1.000
_cell.angle_alpha   90.00
_cell.angle_beta   90.00
_cell.angle_gamma   90.00
#
_symmetry.space_group_name_H-M   'P 1'
#
loop_
_entity.id
_entity.type
_entity.pdbx_description
1 polymer ?
#
loop_
_entity_poly.entity_id
_entity_poly.type
_entity_poly.pdbx_seq_one_letter_code
_entity_poly.pdbx_strand_id
1 'polypeptide(L)'
;MPVDQAALDAVALSRPEYELLVERLRREPNEVELGMFGSLWSEHCGYKNSKPLLRLFPSGGDRVLTKVGAENAGAIDIGNGLCVVMKVESHNHPSAIEPYEGAATGVGGIVRDIFAMGAYPIAILDSLRFGPLDDPQNRHLFNGVVGGIGGYGNCLGIPNVGGEVAFSSSYNGNPLVNAMCVGVAETAKLQSARAIGVGNPMLLVGSDTGRDGIHGASGLASRTDPEARFEEMRPAVQVGNPFMEKLLMEACFELASEHADWIVGLQDLGAAGLTSSVLECCAKGNSGAVLDIDRVPRRESGMTPYEVMLSESQERMLVVAKREHIDDVTALFHRWELHCEEIGQVTNDDAVVIRDGGVEAGRVPVQIATDPPQYKRQGVRPAELEALNRFDPATLPDLRPEDATAALLRMLARPNIASKRGVFRQYDQQVLGNTVVSPGGDASVLRIGGTGHGIALTTDCNGRYCFLDPYAGGAIAVAEAARNIVCTGATPVAITDCLNFGNPEKLEVYYTLEHAIRGIAEACFTFETPVVSGNVSLYNETAGRPVYPTPVVGMLGLLDDVTKHLRAGFPSEDCDIVLLGAALEQPASSLGGSEYLEAEHRMVAGLPQVDLQAELALQRLVLRLHSEGRIASAHDC
;
A
#
# COMPACT_ATOMS: atom_id res chain seq x y z
N MET A 1 -32.60 3.96 -23.93
CA MET A 1 -31.91 3.03 -24.85
C MET A 1 -31.06 2.12 -23.98
N PRO A 2 -31.00 0.81 -24.23
CA PRO A 2 -30.15 -0.06 -23.44
C PRO A 2 -28.70 0.44 -23.49
N VAL A 3 -28.04 0.46 -22.34
CA VAL A 3 -26.63 0.88 -22.21
C VAL A 3 -25.77 0.00 -23.14
N ASP A 4 -25.07 0.63 -24.08
CA ASP A 4 -24.25 -0.10 -25.05
C ASP A 4 -22.96 -0.65 -24.43
N GLN A 5 -22.17 -1.40 -25.20
CA GLN A 5 -20.92 -1.99 -24.69
C GLN A 5 -19.85 -0.92 -24.43
N ALA A 6 -19.82 0.15 -25.25
CA ALA A 6 -18.84 1.22 -25.10
C ALA A 6 -19.01 1.97 -23.77
N ALA A 7 -20.25 2.24 -23.37
CA ALA A 7 -20.56 2.87 -22.08
C ALA A 7 -20.16 1.99 -20.89
N LEU A 8 -20.35 0.67 -20.99
CA LEU A 8 -19.92 -0.29 -19.96
C LEU A 8 -18.40 -0.40 -19.84
N ASP A 9 -17.71 -0.46 -20.98
CA ASP A 9 -16.24 -0.52 -21.03
C ASP A 9 -15.62 0.77 -20.46
N ALA A 10 -16.27 1.93 -20.63
CA ALA A 10 -15.80 3.19 -20.06
C ALA A 10 -15.80 3.22 -18.52
N VAL A 11 -16.71 2.48 -17.88
CA VAL A 11 -16.83 2.40 -16.42
C VAL A 11 -16.33 1.07 -15.84
N ALA A 12 -15.62 0.27 -16.65
CA ALA A 12 -15.07 -1.03 -16.29
C ALA A 12 -16.07 -2.02 -15.67
N LEU A 13 -17.31 -1.99 -16.16
CA LEU A 13 -18.38 -2.88 -15.74
C LEU A 13 -18.65 -3.91 -16.83
N SER A 14 -18.58 -5.20 -16.52
CA SER A 14 -18.92 -6.24 -17.50
C SER A 14 -20.43 -6.31 -17.73
N ARG A 15 -20.85 -6.87 -18.88
CA ARG A 15 -22.29 -7.08 -19.17
C ARG A 15 -23.01 -7.86 -18.07
N PRO A 16 -22.48 -8.99 -17.54
CA PRO A 16 -23.12 -9.69 -16.43
C PRO A 16 -23.20 -8.87 -15.15
N GLU A 17 -22.20 -8.03 -14.86
CA GLU A 17 -22.22 -7.14 -13.69
C GLU A 17 -23.28 -6.05 -13.85
N TYR A 18 -23.45 -5.48 -15.05
CA TYR A 18 -24.53 -4.55 -15.33
C TYR A 18 -25.91 -5.19 -15.17
N GLU A 19 -26.10 -6.41 -15.70
CA GLU A 19 -27.37 -7.14 -15.56
C GLU A 19 -27.69 -7.42 -14.07
N LEU A 20 -26.69 -7.84 -13.29
CA LEU A 20 -26.80 -8.00 -11.85
C LEU A 20 -27.14 -6.67 -11.15
N LEU A 21 -26.53 -5.57 -11.57
CA LEU A 21 -26.81 -4.24 -11.02
C LEU A 21 -28.27 -3.84 -11.28
N VAL A 22 -28.77 -4.01 -12.51
CA VAL A 22 -30.16 -3.72 -12.86
C VAL A 22 -31.13 -4.61 -12.07
N GLU A 23 -30.79 -5.89 -11.86
CA GLU A 23 -31.56 -6.79 -11.02
C GLU A 23 -31.64 -6.30 -9.56
N ARG A 24 -30.49 -5.93 -8.97
CA ARG A 24 -30.41 -5.42 -7.58
C ARG A 24 -31.11 -4.07 -7.42
N LEU A 25 -30.96 -3.16 -8.38
CA LEU A 25 -31.62 -1.85 -8.37
C LEU A 25 -33.11 -1.91 -8.69
N ARG A 26 -33.57 -2.96 -9.40
CA ARG A 26 -34.92 -3.10 -9.96
C ARG A 26 -35.31 -1.99 -10.94
N ARG A 27 -34.31 -1.34 -11.53
CA ARG A 27 -34.41 -0.31 -12.56
C ARG A 27 -33.05 -0.15 -13.24
N GLU A 28 -33.03 0.54 -14.38
CA GLU A 28 -31.76 0.96 -14.98
C GLU A 28 -31.15 2.12 -14.18
N PRO A 29 -29.82 2.13 -13.97
CA PRO A 29 -29.12 3.29 -13.43
C PRO A 29 -29.06 4.42 -14.47
N ASN A 30 -29.08 5.67 -14.02
CA ASN A 30 -28.75 6.81 -14.87
C ASN A 30 -27.23 6.95 -15.07
N GLU A 31 -26.78 7.95 -15.83
CA GLU A 31 -25.35 8.13 -16.16
C GLU A 31 -24.47 8.32 -14.91
N VAL A 32 -24.90 9.15 -13.95
CA VAL A 32 -24.17 9.41 -12.70
C VAL A 32 -24.07 8.13 -11.88
N GLU A 33 -25.20 7.45 -11.69
CA GLU A 33 -25.26 6.19 -10.94
C GLU A 33 -24.40 5.11 -11.60
N LEU A 34 -24.44 4.98 -12.93
CA LEU A 34 -23.64 4.00 -13.67
C LEU A 34 -22.15 4.23 -13.47
N GLY A 35 -21.69 5.48 -13.52
CA GLY A 35 -20.29 5.83 -13.23
C GLY A 35 -19.88 5.52 -11.79
N MET A 36 -20.74 5.86 -10.83
CA MET A 36 -20.51 5.57 -9.41
C MET A 36 -20.42 4.07 -9.14
N PHE A 37 -21.38 3.28 -9.66
CA PHE A 37 -21.35 1.82 -9.55
C PHE A 37 -20.15 1.21 -10.26
N GLY A 38 -19.84 1.63 -11.48
CA GLY A 38 -18.68 1.10 -12.22
C GLY A 38 -17.36 1.33 -11.49
N SER A 39 -17.19 2.50 -10.87
CA SER A 39 -15.99 2.81 -10.10
C SER A 39 -15.89 1.98 -8.81
N LEU A 40 -16.99 1.84 -8.06
CA LEU A 40 -17.01 1.06 -6.82
C LEU A 40 -16.95 -0.46 -7.04
N TRP A 41 -17.51 -0.94 -8.14
CA TRP A 41 -17.44 -2.35 -8.55
C TRP A 41 -16.22 -2.65 -9.43
N SER A 42 -15.29 -1.72 -9.58
CA SER A 42 -13.98 -1.98 -10.19
C SER A 42 -13.17 -2.96 -9.34
N GLU A 43 -12.13 -3.59 -9.90
CA GLU A 43 -11.24 -4.42 -9.07
C GLU A 43 -10.50 -3.59 -8.03
N HIS A 44 -10.14 -2.33 -8.36
CA HIS A 44 -9.39 -1.44 -7.50
C HIS A 44 -10.14 -1.08 -6.20
N CYS A 45 -11.44 -0.75 -6.30
CA CYS A 45 -12.26 -0.44 -5.12
C CYS A 45 -12.96 -1.67 -4.54
N GLY A 46 -13.40 -2.60 -5.39
CA GLY A 46 -14.26 -3.71 -5.00
C GLY A 46 -13.53 -4.98 -4.57
N TYR A 47 -12.25 -5.13 -4.92
CA TYR A 47 -11.41 -6.30 -4.60
C TYR A 47 -12.07 -7.63 -5.01
N LYS A 48 -12.74 -7.66 -6.17
CA LYS A 48 -13.69 -8.73 -6.52
C LYS A 48 -13.03 -10.11 -6.55
N ASN A 49 -11.78 -10.21 -7.01
CA ASN A 49 -11.05 -11.47 -7.12
C ASN A 49 -10.20 -11.79 -5.88
N SER A 50 -9.76 -10.77 -5.14
CA SER A 50 -8.84 -10.92 -3.99
C SER A 50 -9.56 -11.02 -2.65
N LYS A 51 -10.67 -10.29 -2.43
CA LYS A 51 -11.42 -10.25 -1.16
C LYS A 51 -11.79 -11.64 -0.61
N PRO A 52 -12.18 -12.65 -1.42
CA PRO A 52 -12.39 -14.01 -0.91
C PRO A 52 -11.12 -14.67 -0.34
N LEU A 53 -9.96 -14.37 -0.90
CA LEU A 53 -8.65 -14.92 -0.51
C LEU A 53 -8.09 -14.20 0.73
N LEU A 54 -8.29 -12.89 0.86
CA LEU A 54 -7.83 -12.10 2.00
C LEU A 54 -8.39 -12.59 3.35
N ARG A 55 -9.52 -13.32 3.34
CA ARG A 55 -10.09 -13.98 4.53
C ARG A 55 -9.19 -15.06 5.13
N LEU A 56 -8.15 -15.50 4.40
CA LEU A 56 -7.16 -16.45 4.90
C LEU A 56 -6.18 -15.81 5.89
N PHE A 57 -6.02 -14.49 5.86
CA PHE A 57 -5.07 -13.80 6.73
C PHE A 57 -5.50 -13.81 8.20
N PRO A 58 -4.57 -14.08 9.13
CA PRO A 58 -4.81 -13.82 10.54
C PRO A 58 -4.91 -12.30 10.75
N SER A 59 -6.09 -11.83 11.12
CA SER A 59 -6.43 -10.40 11.19
C SER A 59 -6.84 -9.93 12.60
N GLY A 60 -6.64 -10.80 13.60
CA GLY A 60 -6.89 -10.50 15.01
C GLY A 60 -5.66 -10.76 15.86
N GLY A 61 -5.64 -10.19 17.06
CA GLY A 61 -4.57 -10.34 18.03
C GLY A 61 -4.77 -9.35 19.18
N ASP A 62 -4.06 -9.57 20.29
CA ASP A 62 -4.26 -8.78 21.51
C ASP A 62 -3.93 -7.29 21.32
N ARG A 63 -3.07 -6.96 20.36
CA ARG A 63 -2.66 -5.58 20.04
C ARG A 63 -3.48 -4.94 18.93
N VAL A 64 -4.33 -5.68 18.24
CA VAL A 64 -5.04 -5.17 17.05
C VAL A 64 -6.24 -4.33 17.46
N LEU A 65 -6.24 -3.05 17.10
CA LEU A 65 -7.27 -2.08 17.49
C LEU A 65 -8.35 -1.89 16.42
N THR A 66 -8.02 -2.13 15.15
CA THR A 66 -8.97 -2.02 14.02
C THR A 66 -9.25 -3.39 13.41
N LYS A 67 -10.49 -3.59 12.96
CA LYS A 67 -10.82 -4.77 12.15
C LYS A 67 -10.37 -4.51 10.71
N VAL A 68 -9.75 -5.50 10.07
CA VAL A 68 -9.32 -5.40 8.67
C VAL A 68 -10.49 -5.00 7.76
N GLY A 69 -10.27 -3.98 6.94
CA GLY A 69 -11.26 -3.43 6.01
C GLY A 69 -12.39 -2.61 6.66
N ALA A 70 -12.37 -2.39 7.98
CA ALA A 70 -13.34 -1.53 8.65
C ALA A 70 -12.93 -0.05 8.63
N GLU A 71 -11.63 0.23 8.56
CA GLU A 71 -11.04 1.58 8.60
C GLU A 71 -9.97 1.70 7.50
N ASN A 72 -9.46 2.90 7.25
CA ASN A 72 -8.58 3.16 6.10
C ASN A 72 -7.20 2.52 6.27
N ALA A 73 -6.74 2.41 7.51
CA ALA A 73 -5.45 1.83 7.88
C ALA A 73 -5.55 0.91 9.11
N GLY A 74 -4.51 0.12 9.34
CA GLY A 74 -4.41 -0.83 10.45
C GLY A 74 -3.83 -0.16 11.68
N ALA A 75 -4.42 -0.35 12.87
CA ALA A 75 -3.93 0.21 14.12
C ALA A 75 -3.50 -0.86 15.12
N ILE A 76 -2.32 -0.69 15.71
CA ILE A 76 -1.69 -1.60 16.67
C ILE A 76 -1.37 -0.87 17.97
N ASP A 77 -1.80 -1.42 19.10
CA ASP A 77 -1.44 -0.97 20.44
C ASP A 77 0.05 -1.24 20.72
N ILE A 78 0.78 -0.16 21.02
CA ILE A 78 2.20 -0.18 21.36
C ILE A 78 2.46 0.08 22.85
N GLY A 79 1.40 0.12 23.66
CA GLY A 79 1.43 0.43 25.08
C GLY A 79 1.38 1.93 25.39
N ASN A 80 1.33 2.27 26.68
CA ASN A 80 1.28 3.65 27.18
C ASN A 80 0.10 4.51 26.64
N GLY A 81 -0.99 3.88 26.22
CA GLY A 81 -2.14 4.57 25.62
C GLY A 81 -1.86 5.12 24.22
N LEU A 82 -0.81 4.62 23.56
CA LEU A 82 -0.42 4.98 22.20
C LEU A 82 -0.64 3.79 21.25
N CYS A 83 -0.88 4.10 19.99
CA CYS A 83 -0.92 3.13 18.91
C CYS A 83 -0.13 3.60 17.70
N VAL A 84 0.34 2.63 16.91
CA VAL A 84 0.81 2.85 15.55
C VAL A 84 -0.33 2.61 14.58
N VAL A 85 -0.50 3.52 13.63
CA VAL A 85 -1.34 3.32 12.45
C VAL A 85 -0.43 3.13 11.26
N MET A 86 -0.65 2.11 10.45
CA MET A 86 0.16 1.84 9.27
C MET A 86 -0.67 1.29 8.12
N LYS A 87 -0.19 1.53 6.90
CA LYS A 87 -0.75 0.99 5.66
C LYS A 87 0.34 1.03 4.59
N VAL A 88 0.26 0.11 3.63
CA VAL A 88 1.01 0.18 2.37
C VAL A 88 0.04 0.20 1.20
N GLU A 89 0.33 1.05 0.21
CA GLU A 89 -0.44 1.19 -1.03
C GLU A 89 0.45 1.09 -2.26
N SER A 90 -0.17 1.05 -3.44
CA SER A 90 0.51 0.99 -4.74
C SER A 90 0.03 2.09 -5.66
N HIS A 91 0.93 2.64 -6.48
CA HIS A 91 0.61 3.59 -7.54
C HIS A 91 1.29 3.20 -8.87
N ASN A 92 1.20 1.91 -9.22
CA ASN A 92 1.94 1.28 -10.33
C ASN A 92 1.57 1.87 -11.70
N HIS A 93 0.28 1.80 -12.08
CA HIS A 93 -0.16 2.23 -13.42
C HIS A 93 0.06 3.72 -13.69
N PRO A 94 -0.27 4.65 -12.75
CA PRO A 94 0.06 6.07 -12.93
C PRO A 94 1.57 6.30 -13.06
N SER A 95 2.38 5.65 -12.22
CA SER A 95 3.85 5.78 -12.25
C SER A 95 4.49 5.20 -13.52
N ALA A 96 3.81 4.27 -14.20
CA ALA A 96 4.25 3.77 -15.51
C ALA A 96 4.08 4.82 -16.63
N ILE A 97 3.12 5.75 -16.48
CA ILE A 97 2.76 6.77 -17.47
C ILE A 97 3.49 8.08 -17.20
N GLU A 98 3.38 8.59 -15.98
CA GLU A 98 4.05 9.79 -15.49
C GLU A 98 4.73 9.42 -14.16
N PRO A 99 6.05 9.12 -14.16
CA PRO A 99 6.70 8.51 -13.01
C PRO A 99 6.87 9.45 -11.82
N TYR A 100 6.98 10.77 -12.04
CA TYR A 100 7.19 11.71 -10.94
C TYR A 100 5.88 11.93 -10.19
N GLU A 101 4.85 12.37 -10.91
CA GLU A 101 3.54 12.68 -10.36
C GLU A 101 2.82 11.42 -9.89
N GLY A 102 2.96 10.31 -10.62
CA GLY A 102 2.45 9.02 -10.19
C GLY A 102 3.02 8.59 -8.84
N ALA A 103 4.33 8.75 -8.61
CA ALA A 103 4.90 8.38 -7.32
C ALA A 103 4.59 9.40 -6.21
N ALA A 104 4.58 10.69 -6.54
CA ALA A 104 4.29 11.77 -5.62
C ALA A 104 2.86 11.69 -5.05
N THR A 105 1.86 11.50 -5.91
CA THR A 105 0.45 11.32 -5.52
C THR A 105 0.23 10.00 -4.76
N GLY A 106 1.01 8.96 -5.06
CA GLY A 106 1.03 7.74 -4.26
C GLY A 106 1.48 7.96 -2.82
N VAL A 107 2.50 8.83 -2.60
CA VAL A 107 2.92 9.24 -1.25
C VAL A 107 1.86 10.10 -0.57
N GLY A 108 1.23 11.04 -1.29
CA GLY A 108 0.13 11.84 -0.74
C GLY A 108 -1.03 10.97 -0.25
N GLY A 109 -1.55 10.10 -1.11
CA GLY A 109 -2.65 9.18 -0.79
C GLY A 109 -2.40 8.38 0.49
N ILE A 110 -1.26 7.69 0.58
CA ILE A 110 -0.95 6.88 1.76
C ILE A 110 -0.76 7.71 3.03
N VAL A 111 -0.31 8.95 2.92
CA VAL A 111 -0.23 9.86 4.07
C VAL A 111 -1.63 10.26 4.55
N ARG A 112 -2.57 10.52 3.62
CA ARG A 112 -3.98 10.83 3.96
C ARG A 112 -4.67 9.71 4.69
N ASP A 113 -4.47 8.46 4.28
CA ASP A 113 -5.01 7.29 4.99
C ASP A 113 -4.63 7.28 6.47
N ILE A 114 -3.38 7.64 6.78
CA ILE A 114 -2.85 7.63 8.16
C ILE A 114 -3.46 8.76 8.98
N PHE A 115 -3.49 9.99 8.46
CA PHE A 115 -4.04 11.10 9.24
C PHE A 115 -5.58 11.13 9.25
N ALA A 116 -6.26 10.44 8.33
CA ALA A 116 -7.70 10.19 8.40
C ALA A 116 -8.09 9.39 9.66
N MET A 117 -7.18 8.54 10.15
CA MET A 117 -7.32 7.82 11.42
C MET A 117 -7.00 8.68 12.65
N GLY A 118 -6.62 9.95 12.47
CA GLY A 118 -6.16 10.84 13.55
C GLY A 118 -4.73 10.56 14.01
N ALA A 119 -3.95 9.79 13.25
CA ALA A 119 -2.55 9.53 13.55
C ALA A 119 -1.63 10.54 12.85
N TYR A 120 -0.61 11.01 13.55
CA TYR A 120 0.40 11.88 12.96
C TYR A 120 1.43 11.03 12.19
N PRO A 121 1.60 11.22 10.87
CA PRO A 121 2.59 10.50 10.07
C PRO A 121 4.03 10.77 10.55
N ILE A 122 4.80 9.72 10.80
CA ILE A 122 6.18 9.80 11.31
C ILE A 122 7.22 9.11 10.43
N ALA A 123 6.81 8.28 9.48
CA ALA A 123 7.72 7.55 8.60
C ALA A 123 7.05 7.14 7.28
N ILE A 124 7.83 7.20 6.21
CA ILE A 124 7.52 6.59 4.91
C ILE A 124 8.56 5.50 4.60
N LEU A 125 8.13 4.43 3.94
CA LEU A 125 9.01 3.45 3.31
C LEU A 125 8.53 3.14 1.89
N ASP A 126 9.45 2.97 0.94
CA ASP A 126 9.13 2.68 -0.46
C ASP A 126 9.63 1.29 -0.91
N SER A 127 8.72 0.47 -1.44
CA SER A 127 9.07 -0.79 -2.11
C SER A 127 8.90 -0.63 -3.60
N LEU A 128 10.03 -0.66 -4.32
CA LEU A 128 10.09 -0.31 -5.73
C LEU A 128 10.59 -1.48 -6.59
N ARG A 129 9.98 -1.69 -7.76
CA ARG A 129 10.41 -2.69 -8.74
C ARG A 129 10.49 -2.08 -10.14
N PHE A 130 11.62 -2.27 -10.81
CA PHE A 130 11.86 -1.74 -12.15
C PHE A 130 12.49 -2.76 -13.09
N GLY A 131 12.47 -2.46 -14.38
CA GLY A 131 13.30 -3.14 -15.36
C GLY A 131 14.80 -2.81 -15.22
N PRO A 132 15.68 -3.53 -15.93
CA PRO A 132 17.12 -3.27 -15.93
C PRO A 132 17.49 -1.83 -16.31
N LEU A 133 18.43 -1.22 -15.56
CA LEU A 133 18.84 0.19 -15.71
C LEU A 133 19.77 0.47 -16.90
N ASP A 134 20.14 -0.53 -17.70
CA ASP A 134 20.82 -0.33 -18.99
C ASP A 134 19.85 0.22 -20.05
N ASP A 135 18.55 -0.09 -19.92
CA ASP A 135 17.47 0.51 -20.70
C ASP A 135 17.21 1.98 -20.29
N PRO A 136 17.28 2.95 -21.24
CA PRO A 136 16.96 4.35 -20.97
C PRO A 136 15.57 4.60 -20.39
N GLN A 137 14.55 3.84 -20.80
CA GLN A 137 13.18 4.00 -20.32
C GLN A 137 13.06 3.59 -18.86
N ASN A 138 13.69 2.47 -18.46
CA ASN A 138 13.70 2.05 -17.06
C ASN A 138 14.46 3.05 -16.18
N ARG A 139 15.55 3.65 -16.68
CA ARG A 139 16.22 4.75 -15.97
C ARG A 139 15.33 5.98 -15.81
N HIS A 140 14.52 6.31 -16.82
CA HIS A 140 13.58 7.42 -16.74
C HIS A 140 12.52 7.16 -15.67
N LEU A 141 11.91 5.97 -15.66
CA LEU A 141 10.94 5.55 -14.64
C LEU A 141 11.56 5.57 -13.24
N PHE A 142 12.72 4.95 -13.06
CA PHE A 142 13.43 4.92 -11.78
C PHE A 142 13.73 6.33 -11.24
N ASN A 143 14.31 7.20 -12.06
CA ASN A 143 14.65 8.56 -11.63
C ASN A 143 13.40 9.42 -11.37
N GLY A 144 12.34 9.27 -12.18
CA GLY A 144 11.09 9.97 -11.98
C GLY A 144 10.41 9.59 -10.68
N VAL A 145 10.28 8.28 -10.41
CA VAL A 145 9.64 7.75 -9.19
C VAL A 145 10.38 8.18 -7.93
N VAL A 146 11.71 7.98 -7.89
CA VAL A 146 12.53 8.40 -6.74
C VAL A 146 12.44 9.93 -6.54
N GLY A 147 12.47 10.70 -7.64
CA GLY A 147 12.28 12.15 -7.59
C GLY A 147 10.91 12.57 -7.05
N GLY A 148 9.84 11.87 -7.44
CA GLY A 148 8.46 12.13 -7.01
C GLY A 148 8.24 11.83 -5.53
N ILE A 149 8.71 10.68 -5.05
CA ILE A 149 8.67 10.28 -3.63
C ILE A 149 9.38 11.32 -2.77
N GLY A 150 10.62 11.68 -3.15
CA GLY A 150 11.40 12.70 -2.46
C GLY A 150 10.72 14.07 -2.52
N GLY A 151 10.19 14.46 -3.68
CA GLY A 151 9.51 15.73 -3.88
C GLY A 151 8.30 15.92 -2.96
N TYR A 152 7.50 14.87 -2.76
CA TYR A 152 6.31 14.95 -1.94
C TYR A 152 6.64 14.78 -0.43
N GLY A 153 7.32 13.68 -0.06
CA GLY A 153 7.62 13.37 1.35
C GLY A 153 8.47 14.45 2.05
N ASN A 154 9.46 15.00 1.35
CA ASN A 154 10.30 16.07 1.91
C ASN A 154 9.51 17.35 2.17
N CYS A 155 8.59 17.70 1.27
CA CYS A 155 7.74 18.89 1.42
C CYS A 155 6.74 18.76 2.57
N LEU A 156 6.22 17.55 2.83
CA LEU A 156 5.39 17.27 4.01
C LEU A 156 6.18 17.30 5.32
N GLY A 157 7.50 17.15 5.24
CA GLY A 157 8.36 16.98 6.42
C GLY A 157 8.12 15.64 7.10
N ILE A 158 7.94 14.57 6.32
CA ILE A 158 7.85 13.19 6.82
C ILE A 158 9.11 12.46 6.35
N PRO A 159 9.92 11.89 7.26
CA PRO A 159 11.14 11.23 6.85
C PRO A 159 10.81 9.92 6.13
N ASN A 160 11.47 9.70 5.01
CA ASN A 160 11.52 8.39 4.39
C ASN A 160 12.66 7.60 5.04
N VAL A 161 12.28 6.60 5.82
CA VAL A 161 13.19 5.92 6.74
C VAL A 161 13.68 4.60 6.18
N GLY A 162 13.14 4.05 5.11
CA GLY A 162 13.53 2.73 4.64
C GLY A 162 12.82 2.34 3.35
N GLY A 163 13.01 1.10 2.93
CA GLY A 163 12.44 0.62 1.68
C GLY A 163 13.34 -0.40 1.01
N GLU A 164 12.87 -0.88 -0.14
CA GLU A 164 13.58 -1.86 -0.96
C GLU A 164 13.46 -1.51 -2.44
N VAL A 165 14.51 -1.83 -3.21
CA VAL A 165 14.51 -1.62 -4.67
C VAL A 165 15.08 -2.85 -5.35
N ALA A 166 14.31 -3.45 -6.25
CA ALA A 166 14.76 -4.57 -7.07
C ALA A 166 14.51 -4.34 -8.56
N PHE A 167 15.35 -4.97 -9.37
CA PHE A 167 15.42 -4.83 -10.81
C PHE A 167 15.32 -6.20 -11.48
N SER A 168 14.39 -6.35 -12.42
CA SER A 168 14.22 -7.55 -13.26
C SER A 168 13.48 -7.20 -14.54
N SER A 169 13.80 -7.89 -15.64
CA SER A 169 13.14 -7.71 -16.94
C SER A 169 11.62 -7.97 -16.88
N SER A 170 11.14 -8.73 -15.90
CA SER A 170 9.71 -8.95 -15.67
C SER A 170 8.93 -7.68 -15.33
N TYR A 171 9.60 -6.63 -14.86
CA TYR A 171 8.99 -5.33 -14.53
C TYR A 171 9.13 -4.30 -15.67
N ASN A 172 9.60 -4.70 -16.85
CA ASN A 172 9.70 -3.81 -18.01
C ASN A 172 8.31 -3.29 -18.42
N GLY A 173 8.19 -1.96 -18.54
CA GLY A 173 6.95 -1.28 -18.93
C GLY A 173 5.83 -1.29 -17.87
N ASN A 174 6.04 -1.99 -16.74
CA ASN A 174 5.10 -2.02 -15.63
C ASN A 174 5.90 -2.02 -14.30
N PRO A 175 6.42 -0.85 -13.89
CA PRO A 175 7.09 -0.72 -12.60
C PRO A 175 6.09 -0.89 -11.46
N LEU A 176 6.57 -1.43 -10.33
CA LEU A 176 5.80 -1.46 -9.09
C LEU A 176 6.31 -0.35 -8.19
N VAL A 177 5.40 0.50 -7.72
CA VAL A 177 5.69 1.67 -6.90
C VAL A 177 4.76 1.61 -5.69
N ASN A 178 5.28 1.11 -4.59
CA ASN A 178 4.53 0.90 -3.37
C ASN A 178 5.07 1.80 -2.26
N ALA A 179 4.18 2.50 -1.58
CA ALA A 179 4.52 3.41 -0.48
C ALA A 179 3.82 2.94 0.78
N MET A 180 4.58 2.79 1.86
CA MET A 180 4.10 2.53 3.21
C MET A 180 4.19 3.82 4.01
N CYS A 181 3.17 4.13 4.78
CA CYS A 181 3.20 5.21 5.76
C CYS A 181 2.87 4.67 7.14
N VAL A 182 3.53 5.24 8.15
CA VAL A 182 3.39 4.89 9.56
C VAL A 182 3.18 6.16 10.37
N GLY A 183 2.12 6.19 11.16
CA GLY A 183 1.81 7.29 12.08
C GLY A 183 1.58 6.82 13.51
N VAL A 184 1.57 7.77 14.44
CA VAL A 184 1.33 7.52 15.86
C VAL A 184 0.12 8.34 16.33
N ALA A 185 -0.73 7.73 17.14
CA ALA A 185 -1.88 8.37 17.77
C ALA A 185 -2.02 7.95 19.23
N GLU A 186 -2.77 8.75 19.99
CA GLU A 186 -3.36 8.27 21.24
C GLU A 186 -4.50 7.30 20.93
N THR A 187 -4.50 6.13 21.56
CA THR A 187 -5.50 5.08 21.31
C THR A 187 -6.94 5.58 21.51
N ALA A 188 -7.15 6.44 22.49
CA ALA A 188 -8.47 6.99 22.81
C ALA A 188 -8.98 8.03 21.80
N LYS A 189 -8.11 8.53 20.92
CA LYS A 189 -8.40 9.60 19.95
C LYS A 189 -8.40 9.11 18.49
N LEU A 190 -8.27 7.80 18.27
CA LEU A 190 -8.40 7.22 16.94
C LEU A 190 -9.75 7.59 16.34
N GLN A 191 -9.70 8.11 15.12
CA GLN A 191 -10.88 8.47 14.35
C GLN A 191 -11.38 7.26 13.56
N SER A 192 -12.65 7.32 13.16
CA SER A 192 -13.27 6.32 12.29
C SER A 192 -13.92 7.04 11.12
N ALA A 193 -13.99 6.38 9.97
CA ALA A 193 -14.63 6.92 8.77
C ALA A 193 -16.13 6.61 8.77
N ARG A 194 -16.91 7.24 9.66
CA ARG A 194 -18.37 6.97 9.78
C ARG A 194 -19.22 8.21 9.58
N ALA A 195 -20.29 8.04 8.81
CA ALA A 195 -21.38 9.00 8.74
C ALA A 195 -22.49 8.57 9.72
N ILE A 196 -22.55 9.18 10.91
CA ILE A 196 -23.62 8.92 11.89
C ILE A 196 -24.24 10.23 12.37
N GLY A 197 -25.44 10.13 12.93
CA GLY A 197 -26.21 11.29 13.41
C GLY A 197 -26.94 11.98 12.27
N VAL A 198 -28.24 11.71 12.14
CA VAL A 198 -29.09 12.33 11.10
C VAL A 198 -29.01 13.85 11.20
N GLY A 199 -28.73 14.49 10.08
CA GLY A 199 -28.58 15.94 10.00
C GLY A 199 -27.20 16.44 10.37
N ASN A 200 -26.22 15.59 10.69
CA ASN A 200 -24.83 16.02 10.78
C ASN A 200 -24.32 16.48 9.41
N PRO A 201 -23.67 17.65 9.30
CA PRO A 201 -23.11 18.15 8.05
C PRO A 201 -21.93 17.30 7.57
N MET A 202 -21.82 17.18 6.24
CA MET A 202 -20.66 16.61 5.55
C MET A 202 -19.90 17.75 4.90
N LEU A 203 -18.66 17.96 5.34
CA LEU A 203 -17.80 19.04 4.90
C LEU A 203 -16.72 18.49 3.97
N LEU A 204 -16.52 19.13 2.82
CA LEU A 204 -15.37 18.89 1.96
C LEU A 204 -14.29 19.92 2.29
N VAL A 205 -13.10 19.43 2.59
CA VAL A 205 -11.95 20.23 3.03
C VAL A 205 -10.77 20.00 2.10
N GLY A 206 -10.01 21.06 1.82
CA GLY A 206 -8.78 20.99 1.02
C GLY A 206 -8.94 21.61 -0.38
N SER A 207 -8.42 20.93 -1.39
CA SER A 207 -8.41 21.42 -2.77
C SER A 207 -9.79 21.57 -3.41
N ASP A 208 -9.85 22.48 -4.39
CA ASP A 208 -10.94 22.52 -5.36
C ASP A 208 -11.02 21.24 -6.20
N THR A 209 -12.25 20.82 -6.54
CA THR A 209 -12.50 19.66 -7.40
C THR A 209 -12.31 20.05 -8.88
N GLY A 210 -11.53 19.25 -9.62
CA GLY A 210 -11.28 19.41 -11.05
C GLY A 210 -11.56 18.14 -11.84
N ARG A 211 -11.32 18.16 -13.17
CA ARG A 211 -11.46 16.97 -14.03
C ARG A 211 -10.25 16.04 -13.97
N ASP A 212 -9.84 15.70 -12.75
CA ASP A 212 -8.67 14.86 -12.50
C ASP A 212 -9.03 13.39 -12.35
N GLY A 213 -8.27 12.51 -13.00
CA GLY A 213 -8.38 11.06 -12.81
C GLY A 213 -9.79 10.49 -12.99
N ILE A 214 -10.67 11.16 -13.74
CA ILE A 214 -12.00 10.62 -14.02
C ILE A 214 -11.77 9.35 -14.86
N HIS A 215 -12.23 8.21 -14.35
CA HIS A 215 -11.90 6.86 -14.85
C HIS A 215 -10.48 6.35 -14.54
N GLY A 216 -9.75 6.94 -13.60
CA GLY A 216 -8.45 6.46 -13.14
C GLY A 216 -8.56 5.03 -12.58
N ALA A 217 -9.37 4.86 -11.53
CA ALA A 217 -9.60 3.56 -10.89
C ALA A 217 -10.20 2.47 -11.80
N SER A 218 -11.07 2.85 -12.74
CA SER A 218 -11.76 1.89 -13.64
C SER A 218 -11.02 1.67 -14.96
N GLY A 219 -10.49 2.73 -15.58
CA GLY A 219 -9.91 2.73 -16.92
C GLY A 219 -8.44 2.35 -16.99
N LEU A 220 -7.63 2.65 -15.97
CA LEU A 220 -6.20 2.31 -15.95
C LEU A 220 -5.94 0.81 -15.84
N ALA A 221 -6.86 0.07 -15.20
CA ALA A 221 -6.74 -1.38 -14.96
C ALA A 221 -7.40 -2.26 -16.04
N SER A 222 -8.30 -1.73 -16.87
CA SER A 222 -9.22 -2.55 -17.70
C SER A 222 -8.97 -2.51 -19.22
N ARG A 223 -8.11 -1.62 -19.75
CA ARG A 223 -7.93 -1.43 -21.20
C ARG A 223 -6.70 -2.17 -21.77
N THR A 224 -6.92 -2.92 -22.85
CA THR A 224 -5.97 -3.91 -23.41
C THR A 224 -4.98 -3.40 -24.48
N ASP A 225 -5.03 -2.13 -24.90
CA ASP A 225 -4.13 -1.58 -25.93
C ASP A 225 -2.97 -0.76 -25.33
N PRO A 226 -1.70 -1.21 -25.40
CA PRO A 226 -0.56 -0.54 -24.78
C PRO A 226 -0.09 0.75 -25.47
N GLU A 227 -0.24 0.92 -26.79
CA GLU A 227 0.27 2.10 -27.50
C GLU A 227 -0.70 3.28 -27.42
N ALA A 228 -2.01 3.01 -27.45
CA ALA A 228 -3.04 4.01 -27.19
C ALA A 228 -3.03 4.54 -25.73
N ARG A 229 -2.50 3.74 -24.77
CA ARG A 229 -2.43 4.10 -23.33
C ARG A 229 -1.61 5.37 -23.04
N PHE A 230 -0.51 5.62 -23.75
CA PHE A 230 0.50 6.58 -23.28
C PHE A 230 0.21 8.04 -23.62
N GLU A 231 -0.18 8.34 -24.87
CA GLU A 231 -0.42 9.74 -25.28
C GLU A 231 -1.80 10.25 -24.83
N GLU A 232 -2.83 9.40 -24.84
CA GLU A 232 -4.19 9.81 -24.47
C GLU A 232 -4.40 9.96 -22.96
N MET A 233 -3.66 9.19 -22.12
CA MET A 233 -3.91 9.15 -20.67
C MET A 233 -2.93 9.97 -19.83
N ARG A 234 -1.87 10.54 -20.42
CA ARG A 234 -0.95 11.43 -19.69
C ARG A 234 -1.66 12.62 -19.01
N PRO A 235 -2.68 13.27 -19.62
CA PRO A 235 -3.45 14.31 -18.94
C PRO A 235 -4.30 13.83 -17.76
N ALA A 236 -4.53 12.52 -17.62
CA ALA A 236 -5.31 11.94 -16.53
C ALA A 236 -4.47 11.68 -15.26
N VAL A 237 -3.14 11.73 -15.35
CA VAL A 237 -2.27 11.61 -14.16
C VAL A 237 -2.31 12.92 -13.39
N GLN A 238 -2.78 12.83 -12.15
CA GLN A 238 -2.92 13.95 -11.23
C GLN A 238 -1.56 14.55 -10.87
N VAL A 239 -1.53 15.87 -10.67
CA VAL A 239 -0.39 16.58 -10.07
C VAL A 239 -0.72 16.82 -8.61
N GLY A 240 0.17 16.40 -7.71
CA GLY A 240 -0.02 16.61 -6.28
C GLY A 240 0.49 17.96 -5.79
N ASN A 241 -0.13 18.52 -4.75
CA ASN A 241 0.31 19.73 -4.06
C ASN A 241 0.71 19.42 -2.59
N PRO A 242 1.97 19.03 -2.33
CA PRO A 242 2.39 18.64 -0.99
C PRO A 242 2.36 19.80 0.02
N PHE A 243 2.40 21.06 -0.43
CA PHE A 243 2.33 22.20 0.48
C PHE A 243 0.93 22.37 1.07
N MET A 244 -0.09 22.13 0.26
CA MET A 244 -1.48 22.14 0.72
C MET A 244 -1.80 20.90 1.55
N GLU A 245 -1.30 19.72 1.14
CA GLU A 245 -1.42 18.49 1.93
C GLU A 245 -0.79 18.66 3.32
N LYS A 246 0.34 19.39 3.44
CA LYS A 246 0.92 19.71 4.75
C LYS A 246 -0.05 20.50 5.63
N LEU A 247 -0.68 21.55 5.10
CA LEU A 247 -1.69 22.31 5.84
C LEU A 247 -2.87 21.42 6.24
N LEU A 248 -3.34 20.58 5.31
CA LEU A 248 -4.44 19.64 5.53
C LEU A 248 -4.13 18.63 6.63
N MET A 249 -2.92 18.06 6.62
CA MET A 249 -2.42 17.12 7.62
C MET A 249 -2.39 17.76 9.01
N GLU A 250 -1.82 18.97 9.14
CA GLU A 250 -1.76 19.67 10.44
C GLU A 250 -3.16 20.01 10.96
N ALA A 251 -4.04 20.53 10.10
CA ALA A 251 -5.42 20.87 10.47
C ALA A 251 -6.24 19.63 10.89
N CYS A 252 -6.14 18.54 10.13
CA CYS A 252 -6.80 17.28 10.48
C CYS A 252 -6.25 16.67 11.77
N PHE A 253 -4.93 16.77 12.01
CA PHE A 253 -4.34 16.30 13.25
C PHE A 253 -4.76 17.15 14.47
N GLU A 254 -4.78 18.49 14.36
CA GLU A 254 -5.32 19.37 15.41
C GLU A 254 -6.79 19.00 15.71
N LEU A 255 -7.62 18.86 14.67
CA LEU A 255 -9.01 18.46 14.81
C LEU A 255 -9.16 17.10 15.52
N ALA A 256 -8.41 16.09 15.11
CA ALA A 256 -8.49 14.75 15.68
C ALA A 256 -7.89 14.65 17.10
N SER A 257 -6.85 15.43 17.40
CA SER A 257 -6.12 15.32 18.67
C SER A 257 -6.63 16.24 19.77
N GLU A 258 -7.17 17.42 19.42
CA GLU A 258 -7.64 18.43 20.38
C GLU A 258 -9.17 18.55 20.41
N HIS A 259 -9.84 18.17 19.32
CA HIS A 259 -11.26 18.42 19.09
C HIS A 259 -12.02 17.20 18.56
N ALA A 260 -11.58 15.99 18.95
CA ALA A 260 -12.17 14.72 18.52
C ALA A 260 -13.69 14.66 18.77
N ASP A 261 -14.19 15.36 19.78
CA ASP A 261 -15.60 15.41 20.13
C ASP A 261 -16.44 16.31 19.19
N TRP A 262 -15.83 17.09 18.28
CA TRP A 262 -16.55 17.92 17.32
C TRP A 262 -17.00 17.15 16.08
N ILE A 263 -16.38 15.99 15.81
CA ILE A 263 -16.62 15.19 14.62
C ILE A 263 -17.10 13.79 14.96
N VAL A 264 -17.63 13.10 13.95
CA VAL A 264 -17.98 11.68 14.01
C VAL A 264 -17.33 10.86 12.91
N GLY A 265 -16.76 11.54 11.90
CA GLY A 265 -16.12 10.92 10.76
C GLY A 265 -15.03 11.78 10.17
N LEU A 266 -13.90 11.16 9.83
CA LEU A 266 -12.82 11.75 9.04
C LEU A 266 -12.41 10.72 7.99
N GLN A 267 -12.45 11.11 6.71
CA GLN A 267 -12.25 10.21 5.58
C GLN A 267 -11.44 10.91 4.49
N ASP A 268 -10.47 10.21 3.91
CA ASP A 268 -9.73 10.70 2.75
C ASP A 268 -10.54 10.59 1.45
N LEU A 269 -10.17 11.42 0.47
CA LEU A 269 -10.63 11.26 -0.91
C LEU A 269 -9.46 10.73 -1.75
N GLY A 270 -9.62 9.50 -2.22
CA GLY A 270 -8.70 8.83 -3.13
C GLY A 270 -9.41 8.40 -4.42
N ALA A 271 -9.24 7.13 -4.79
CA ALA A 271 -9.88 6.52 -5.94
C ALA A 271 -11.40 6.65 -5.89
N ALA A 272 -12.02 7.00 -7.03
CA ALA A 272 -13.44 7.37 -7.14
C ALA A 272 -13.89 8.60 -6.32
N GLY A 273 -12.99 9.34 -5.66
CA GLY A 273 -13.26 10.63 -5.04
C GLY A 273 -14.44 10.66 -4.07
N LEU A 274 -15.35 11.63 -4.26
CA LEU A 274 -16.54 11.77 -3.41
C LEU A 274 -17.44 10.53 -3.41
N THR A 275 -17.43 9.76 -4.50
CA THR A 275 -18.24 8.54 -4.62
C THR A 275 -17.86 7.51 -3.55
N SER A 276 -16.58 7.13 -3.47
CA SER A 276 -16.10 6.15 -2.49
C SER A 276 -16.19 6.71 -1.08
N SER A 277 -15.65 7.90 -0.84
CA SER A 277 -15.57 8.49 0.50
C SER A 277 -16.94 8.61 1.17
N VAL A 278 -17.96 9.11 0.45
CA VAL A 278 -19.31 9.26 1.02
C VAL A 278 -20.01 7.92 1.20
N LEU A 279 -19.95 7.03 0.20
CA LEU A 279 -20.64 5.73 0.29
C LEU A 279 -20.02 4.81 1.33
N GLU A 280 -18.70 4.81 1.47
CA GLU A 280 -18.01 4.06 2.53
C GLU A 280 -18.33 4.60 3.91
N CYS A 281 -18.32 5.93 4.10
CA CYS A 281 -18.74 6.54 5.37
C CYS A 281 -20.18 6.16 5.75
N CYS A 282 -21.09 6.19 4.78
CA CYS A 282 -22.48 5.81 4.97
C CYS A 282 -22.64 4.31 5.26
N ALA A 283 -21.89 3.45 4.57
CA ALA A 283 -21.92 2.01 4.82
C ALA A 283 -21.42 1.66 6.22
N LYS A 284 -20.30 2.25 6.66
CA LYS A 284 -19.75 2.07 8.02
C LYS A 284 -20.67 2.64 9.10
N GLY A 285 -21.41 3.71 8.77
CA GLY A 285 -22.38 4.35 9.66
C GLY A 285 -23.79 3.72 9.67
N ASN A 286 -24.08 2.78 8.77
CA ASN A 286 -25.44 2.31 8.48
C ASN A 286 -26.44 3.48 8.24
N SER A 287 -26.03 4.43 7.42
CA SER A 287 -26.78 5.66 7.13
C SER A 287 -26.89 5.90 5.62
N GLY A 288 -27.55 6.99 5.26
CA GLY A 288 -27.54 7.58 3.92
C GLY A 288 -26.96 8.98 3.97
N ALA A 289 -26.97 9.65 2.82
CA ALA A 289 -26.60 11.06 2.73
C ALA A 289 -27.37 11.76 1.61
N VAL A 290 -27.48 13.09 1.73
CA VAL A 290 -27.85 13.94 0.61
C VAL A 290 -26.72 14.92 0.36
N LEU A 291 -26.23 14.94 -0.87
CA LEU A 291 -25.18 15.84 -1.34
C LEU A 291 -25.79 16.88 -2.28
N ASP A 292 -25.36 18.12 -2.12
CA ASP A 292 -25.64 19.22 -3.03
C ASP A 292 -24.36 19.57 -3.76
N ILE A 293 -24.23 19.10 -5.01
CA ILE A 293 -22.98 19.24 -5.75
C ILE A 293 -22.68 20.69 -6.09
N ASP A 294 -23.68 21.58 -6.10
CA ASP A 294 -23.49 23.02 -6.37
C ASP A 294 -22.66 23.69 -5.29
N ARG A 295 -22.58 23.07 -4.10
CA ARG A 295 -21.77 23.53 -2.97
C ARG A 295 -20.35 22.98 -2.99
N VAL A 296 -20.04 22.03 -3.86
CA VAL A 296 -18.68 21.48 -3.99
C VAL A 296 -17.78 22.55 -4.65
N PRO A 297 -16.65 22.94 -4.02
CA PRO A 297 -15.65 23.81 -4.65
C PRO A 297 -15.11 23.22 -5.94
N ARG A 298 -15.05 24.02 -7.01
CA ARG A 298 -14.63 23.59 -8.34
C ARG A 298 -13.62 24.57 -8.93
N ARG A 299 -12.52 24.05 -9.47
CA ARG A 299 -11.54 24.87 -10.21
C ARG A 299 -11.91 25.05 -11.68
N GLU A 300 -12.78 24.18 -12.20
CA GLU A 300 -13.24 24.19 -13.59
C GLU A 300 -14.74 24.49 -13.67
N SER A 301 -15.13 25.34 -14.61
CA SER A 301 -16.54 25.66 -14.85
C SER A 301 -17.25 24.56 -15.63
N GLY A 302 -18.57 24.48 -15.45
CA GLY A 302 -19.43 23.55 -16.20
C GLY A 302 -19.18 22.07 -15.91
N MET A 303 -18.59 21.73 -14.76
CA MET A 303 -18.45 20.33 -14.37
C MET A 303 -19.83 19.70 -14.12
N THR A 304 -20.05 18.51 -14.67
CA THR A 304 -21.29 17.76 -14.50
C THR A 304 -21.33 17.04 -13.14
N PRO A 305 -22.50 16.59 -12.66
CA PRO A 305 -22.58 15.72 -11.47
C PRO A 305 -21.67 14.50 -11.55
N TYR A 306 -21.56 13.91 -12.74
CA TYR A 306 -20.68 12.78 -13.01
C TYR A 306 -19.22 13.12 -12.72
N GLU A 307 -18.73 14.23 -13.30
CA GLU A 307 -17.34 14.66 -13.16
C GLU A 307 -17.02 15.06 -11.71
N VAL A 308 -17.95 15.71 -11.01
CA VAL A 308 -17.75 16.10 -9.60
C VAL A 308 -17.66 14.88 -8.69
N MET A 309 -18.56 13.90 -8.86
CA MET A 309 -18.62 12.72 -8.00
C MET A 309 -17.44 11.76 -8.21
N LEU A 310 -16.87 11.71 -9.42
CA LEU A 310 -15.81 10.76 -9.81
C LEU A 310 -14.43 11.41 -9.94
N SER A 311 -14.32 12.71 -9.70
CA SER A 311 -13.04 13.40 -9.67
C SER A 311 -12.14 12.86 -8.57
N GLU A 312 -10.91 12.51 -8.94
CA GLU A 312 -9.85 12.03 -8.06
C GLU A 312 -8.82 13.16 -7.79
N SER A 313 -9.26 14.43 -7.81
CA SER A 313 -8.42 15.57 -7.39
C SER A 313 -7.80 15.30 -6.01
N GLN A 314 -6.52 15.64 -5.88
CA GLN A 314 -5.70 15.34 -4.70
C GLN A 314 -5.93 16.34 -3.55
N GLU A 315 -5.38 16.03 -2.38
CA GLU A 315 -5.41 16.86 -1.16
C GLU A 315 -6.82 17.27 -0.72
N ARG A 316 -7.72 16.30 -0.62
CA ARG A 316 -9.10 16.49 -0.14
C ARG A 316 -9.45 15.53 0.98
N MET A 317 -10.23 16.02 1.94
CA MET A 317 -10.77 15.26 3.07
C MET A 317 -12.27 15.50 3.20
N LEU A 318 -13.00 14.45 3.59
CA LEU A 318 -14.39 14.49 3.98
C LEU A 318 -14.48 14.46 5.51
N VAL A 319 -15.09 15.48 6.09
CA VAL A 319 -15.31 15.60 7.53
C VAL A 319 -16.80 15.51 7.82
N VAL A 320 -17.21 14.57 8.67
CA VAL A 320 -18.58 14.51 9.19
C VAL A 320 -18.57 15.17 10.57
N ALA A 321 -18.96 16.45 10.61
CA ALA A 321 -18.98 17.23 11.85
C ALA A 321 -20.31 17.04 12.59
N LYS A 322 -20.29 17.18 13.91
CA LYS A 322 -21.52 17.31 14.69
C LYS A 322 -22.15 18.66 14.38
N ARG A 323 -23.48 18.69 14.20
CA ARG A 323 -24.19 19.90 13.77
C ARG A 323 -23.92 21.10 14.66
N GLU A 324 -23.79 20.90 15.96
CA GLU A 324 -23.49 21.94 16.95
C GLU A 324 -22.07 22.54 16.86
N HIS A 325 -21.15 21.87 16.15
CA HIS A 325 -19.74 22.26 16.01
C HIS A 325 -19.35 22.65 14.57
N ILE A 326 -20.32 22.83 13.67
CA ILE A 326 -20.02 23.18 12.27
C ILE A 326 -19.17 24.45 12.17
N ASP A 327 -19.54 25.51 12.91
CA ASP A 327 -18.82 26.78 12.89
C ASP A 327 -17.41 26.65 13.48
N ASP A 328 -17.25 25.80 14.51
CA ASP A 328 -15.96 25.54 15.15
C ASP A 328 -15.00 24.82 14.19
N VAL A 329 -15.50 23.79 13.49
CA VAL A 329 -14.74 23.01 12.50
C VAL A 329 -14.38 23.88 11.29
N THR A 330 -15.32 24.64 10.75
CA THR A 330 -15.06 25.57 9.65
C THR A 330 -14.04 26.64 10.04
N ALA A 331 -14.14 27.20 11.25
CA ALA A 331 -13.17 28.16 11.75
C ALA A 331 -11.77 27.54 11.89
N LEU A 332 -11.65 26.27 12.29
CA LEU A 332 -10.36 25.56 12.35
C LEU A 332 -9.69 25.49 10.99
N PHE A 333 -10.39 24.98 9.97
CA PHE A 333 -9.79 24.85 8.64
C PHE A 333 -9.46 26.21 8.00
N HIS A 334 -10.27 27.24 8.24
CA HIS A 334 -9.93 28.60 7.79
C HIS A 334 -8.69 29.20 8.46
N ARG A 335 -8.41 28.87 9.74
CA ARG A 335 -7.15 29.30 10.39
C ARG A 335 -5.92 28.72 9.69
N TRP A 336 -6.06 27.51 9.15
CA TRP A 336 -5.03 26.83 8.36
C TRP A 336 -5.04 27.22 6.87
N GLU A 337 -5.83 28.23 6.49
CA GLU A 337 -5.99 28.72 5.11
C GLU A 337 -6.56 27.66 4.15
N LEU A 338 -7.38 26.74 4.66
CA LEU A 338 -8.02 25.69 3.89
C LEU A 338 -9.49 26.02 3.59
N HIS A 339 -9.97 25.61 2.42
CA HIS A 339 -11.39 25.59 2.10
C HIS A 339 -12.10 24.53 2.95
N CYS A 340 -13.33 24.84 3.37
CA CYS A 340 -14.16 23.94 4.16
C CYS A 340 -15.64 24.22 3.86
N GLU A 341 -16.20 23.51 2.89
CA GLU A 341 -17.59 23.72 2.45
C GLU A 341 -18.49 22.57 2.90
N GLU A 342 -19.66 22.89 3.47
CA GLU A 342 -20.70 21.90 3.71
C GLU A 342 -21.31 21.50 2.36
N ILE A 343 -21.05 20.27 1.92
CA ILE A 343 -21.51 19.74 0.63
C ILE A 343 -22.76 18.86 0.78
N GLY A 344 -23.16 18.56 2.01
CA GLY A 344 -24.27 17.65 2.25
C GLY A 344 -24.52 17.37 3.72
N GLN A 345 -25.36 16.38 3.99
CA GLN A 345 -25.68 15.96 5.35
C GLN A 345 -26.07 14.49 5.41
N VAL A 346 -25.85 13.88 6.58
CA VAL A 346 -26.23 12.49 6.88
C VAL A 346 -27.74 12.35 6.97
N THR A 347 -28.29 11.29 6.40
CA THR A 347 -29.71 10.93 6.47
C THR A 347 -29.90 9.54 7.07
N ASN A 348 -31.14 9.20 7.43
CA ASN A 348 -31.53 7.85 7.85
C ASN A 348 -32.02 6.98 6.67
N ASP A 349 -31.89 7.46 5.45
CA ASP A 349 -32.18 6.67 4.25
C ASP A 349 -31.08 5.63 4.03
N ASP A 350 -31.31 4.65 3.17
CA ASP A 350 -30.33 3.62 2.79
C ASP A 350 -29.56 3.97 1.50
N ALA A 351 -29.60 5.24 1.10
CA ALA A 351 -29.05 5.73 -0.16
C ALA A 351 -28.31 7.06 -0.01
N VAL A 352 -27.34 7.28 -0.90
CA VAL A 352 -26.73 8.58 -1.15
C VAL A 352 -27.47 9.23 -2.31
N VAL A 353 -28.04 10.42 -2.06
CA VAL A 353 -28.79 11.21 -3.04
C VAL A 353 -27.95 12.39 -3.49
N ILE A 354 -27.73 12.50 -4.80
CA ILE A 354 -26.94 13.56 -5.43
C ILE A 354 -27.92 14.58 -6.01
N ARG A 355 -27.80 15.85 -5.61
CA ARG A 355 -28.62 16.95 -6.12
C ARG A 355 -27.77 17.95 -6.91
N ASP A 356 -28.31 18.39 -8.03
CA ASP A 356 -27.75 19.41 -8.94
C ASP A 356 -28.86 20.42 -9.30
N GLY A 357 -28.68 21.70 -9.02
CA GLY A 357 -29.71 22.73 -9.20
C GLY A 357 -31.00 22.45 -8.42
N GLY A 358 -30.90 21.74 -7.28
CA GLY A 358 -32.05 21.29 -6.48
C GLY A 358 -32.81 20.09 -7.06
N VAL A 359 -32.36 19.50 -8.16
CA VAL A 359 -32.95 18.31 -8.80
C VAL A 359 -32.13 17.07 -8.45
N GLU A 360 -32.79 15.92 -8.23
CA GLU A 360 -32.10 14.65 -8.01
C GLU A 360 -31.39 14.20 -9.30
N ALA A 361 -30.05 14.27 -9.30
CA ALA A 361 -29.18 13.84 -10.38
C ALA A 361 -28.82 12.35 -10.28
N GLY A 362 -28.90 11.76 -9.08
CA GLY A 362 -28.68 10.33 -8.87
C GLY A 362 -29.06 9.88 -7.46
N ARG A 363 -29.40 8.60 -7.32
CA ARG A 363 -29.71 7.95 -6.04
C ARG A 363 -29.09 6.57 -6.01
N VAL A 364 -28.05 6.43 -5.19
CA VAL A 364 -27.24 5.23 -5.09
C VAL A 364 -27.49 4.53 -3.75
N PRO A 365 -28.14 3.35 -3.74
CA PRO A 365 -28.30 2.56 -2.53
C PRO A 365 -26.94 2.11 -1.97
N VAL A 366 -26.67 2.44 -0.71
CA VAL A 366 -25.38 2.27 -0.04
C VAL A 366 -24.94 0.81 -0.04
N GLN A 367 -25.85 -0.10 0.31
CA GLN A 367 -25.56 -1.53 0.42
C GLN A 367 -25.26 -2.18 -0.93
N ILE A 368 -25.92 -1.76 -2.01
CA ILE A 368 -25.66 -2.30 -3.36
C ILE A 368 -24.29 -1.80 -3.85
N ALA A 369 -23.99 -0.53 -3.60
CA ALA A 369 -22.75 0.10 -4.06
C ALA A 369 -21.51 -0.48 -3.36
N THR A 370 -21.64 -0.86 -2.09
CA THR A 370 -20.53 -1.37 -1.25
C THR A 370 -20.46 -2.90 -1.17
N ASP A 371 -21.37 -3.63 -1.84
CA ASP A 371 -21.34 -5.09 -2.00
C ASP A 371 -21.18 -5.50 -3.48
N PRO A 372 -19.99 -5.32 -4.08
CA PRO A 372 -19.73 -5.78 -5.43
C PRO A 372 -19.73 -7.33 -5.50
N PRO A 373 -19.97 -7.91 -6.68
CA PRO A 373 -19.84 -9.35 -6.88
C PRO A 373 -18.42 -9.82 -6.60
N GLN A 374 -18.30 -10.98 -5.94
CA GLN A 374 -17.01 -11.60 -5.60
C GLN A 374 -16.79 -12.87 -6.44
N TYR A 375 -15.57 -13.05 -6.93
CA TYR A 375 -15.18 -14.15 -7.79
C TYR A 375 -14.19 -15.07 -7.09
N LYS A 376 -14.60 -16.32 -6.90
CA LYS A 376 -13.69 -17.40 -6.51
C LYS A 376 -13.39 -18.25 -7.74
N ARG A 377 -12.11 -18.39 -8.06
CA ARG A 377 -11.64 -19.17 -9.21
C ARG A 377 -10.88 -20.39 -8.71
N GLN A 378 -10.66 -21.36 -9.59
CA GLN A 378 -9.78 -22.49 -9.34
C GLN A 378 -8.49 -22.26 -10.11
N GLY A 379 -7.45 -21.80 -9.40
CA GLY A 379 -6.14 -21.57 -10.00
C GLY A 379 -5.56 -22.85 -10.62
N VAL A 380 -4.84 -22.70 -11.72
CA VAL A 380 -4.10 -23.78 -12.39
C VAL A 380 -2.62 -23.50 -12.25
N ARG A 381 -1.83 -24.44 -11.70
CA ARG A 381 -0.38 -24.24 -11.59
C ARG A 381 0.23 -24.02 -12.98
N PRO A 382 1.01 -22.95 -13.20
CA PRO A 382 1.65 -22.71 -14.50
C PRO A 382 2.55 -23.88 -14.90
N ALA A 383 2.40 -24.35 -16.14
CA ALA A 383 3.09 -25.56 -16.61
C ALA A 383 4.62 -25.43 -16.62
N GLU A 384 5.14 -24.21 -16.82
CA GLU A 384 6.58 -23.93 -16.85
C GLU A 384 7.28 -24.12 -15.50
N LEU A 385 6.57 -23.95 -14.37
CA LEU A 385 7.16 -24.09 -13.03
C LEU A 385 7.71 -25.49 -12.79
N GLU A 386 7.10 -26.53 -13.39
CA GLU A 386 7.59 -27.90 -13.24
C GLU A 386 9.02 -28.07 -13.78
N ALA A 387 9.32 -27.48 -14.94
CA ALA A 387 10.65 -27.54 -15.52
C ALA A 387 11.64 -26.68 -14.73
N LEU A 388 11.23 -25.48 -14.32
CA LEU A 388 12.07 -24.56 -13.55
C LEU A 388 12.42 -25.12 -12.17
N ASN A 389 11.46 -25.71 -11.45
CA ASN A 389 11.69 -26.23 -10.10
C ASN A 389 12.49 -27.55 -10.09
N ARG A 390 12.46 -28.33 -11.17
CA ARG A 390 13.28 -29.56 -11.31
C ARG A 390 14.74 -29.31 -11.63
N PHE A 391 15.12 -28.06 -11.95
CA PHE A 391 16.50 -27.71 -12.20
C PHE A 391 17.33 -27.96 -10.95
N ASP A 392 18.39 -28.77 -11.10
CA ASP A 392 19.35 -29.06 -10.03
C ASP A 392 20.61 -28.20 -10.23
N PRO A 393 20.86 -27.20 -9.36
CA PRO A 393 22.06 -26.36 -9.46
C PRO A 393 23.37 -27.13 -9.30
N ALA A 394 23.36 -28.35 -8.73
CA ALA A 394 24.55 -29.20 -8.63
C ALA A 394 25.07 -29.65 -10.00
N THR A 395 24.28 -29.47 -11.06
CA THR A 395 24.69 -29.74 -12.45
C THR A 395 25.59 -28.64 -13.02
N LEU A 396 25.66 -27.47 -12.37
CA LEU A 396 26.55 -26.39 -12.76
C LEU A 396 27.98 -26.63 -12.26
N PRO A 397 29.01 -26.21 -13.02
CA PRO A 397 30.38 -26.26 -12.54
C PRO A 397 30.56 -25.32 -11.34
N ASP A 398 31.28 -25.78 -10.33
CA ASP A 398 31.63 -24.96 -9.18
C ASP A 398 32.57 -23.81 -9.58
N LEU A 399 32.50 -22.71 -8.84
CA LEU A 399 33.33 -21.55 -9.06
C LEU A 399 34.76 -21.86 -8.61
N ARG A 400 35.72 -21.68 -9.52
CA ARG A 400 37.12 -21.91 -9.20
C ARG A 400 37.61 -20.88 -8.17
N PRO A 401 38.47 -21.26 -7.21
CA PRO A 401 38.97 -20.33 -6.19
C PRO A 401 39.59 -19.05 -6.78
N GLU A 402 40.28 -19.14 -7.93
CA GLU A 402 40.87 -17.99 -8.61
C GLU A 402 39.83 -16.99 -9.18
N ASP A 403 38.60 -17.44 -9.45
CA ASP A 403 37.53 -16.61 -10.01
C ASP A 403 36.61 -16.02 -8.93
N ALA A 404 36.66 -16.56 -7.70
CA ALA A 404 35.76 -16.21 -6.59
C ALA A 404 35.73 -14.71 -6.27
N THR A 405 36.90 -14.07 -6.23
CA THR A 405 37.00 -12.62 -5.98
C THR A 405 36.32 -11.83 -7.10
N ALA A 406 36.52 -12.21 -8.36
CA ALA A 406 35.93 -11.52 -9.48
C ALA A 406 34.41 -11.69 -9.53
N ALA A 407 33.89 -12.88 -9.20
CA ALA A 407 32.45 -13.12 -9.10
C ALA A 407 31.82 -12.30 -7.97
N LEU A 408 32.42 -12.28 -6.78
CA LEU A 408 31.94 -11.46 -5.66
C LEU A 408 31.86 -9.97 -6.04
N LEU A 409 32.88 -9.43 -6.71
CA LEU A 409 32.87 -8.04 -7.17
C LEU A 409 31.79 -7.77 -8.22
N ARG A 410 31.51 -8.71 -9.12
CA ARG A 410 30.37 -8.60 -10.06
C ARG A 410 29.03 -8.62 -9.33
N MET A 411 28.88 -9.49 -8.34
CA MET A 411 27.67 -9.58 -7.51
C MET A 411 27.42 -8.29 -6.74
N LEU A 412 28.42 -7.75 -6.05
CA LEU A 412 28.33 -6.47 -5.32
C LEU A 412 28.01 -5.28 -6.23
N ALA A 413 28.37 -5.37 -7.52
CA ALA A 413 28.06 -4.34 -8.51
C ALA A 413 26.64 -4.44 -9.10
N ARG A 414 25.90 -5.54 -8.86
CA ARG A 414 24.52 -5.67 -9.37
C ARG A 414 23.60 -4.67 -8.69
N PRO A 415 22.70 -3.98 -9.42
CA PRO A 415 21.77 -3.01 -8.84
C PRO A 415 20.93 -3.54 -7.67
N ASN A 416 20.57 -4.83 -7.67
CA ASN A 416 19.81 -5.46 -6.58
C ASN A 416 20.61 -5.54 -5.27
N ILE A 417 21.93 -5.71 -5.32
CA ILE A 417 22.81 -5.86 -4.15
C ILE A 417 23.53 -4.55 -3.79
N ALA A 418 23.90 -3.77 -4.80
CA ALA A 418 24.63 -2.53 -4.64
C ALA A 418 23.93 -1.54 -3.70
N SER A 419 24.72 -0.65 -3.08
CA SER A 419 24.22 0.35 -2.14
C SER A 419 23.09 1.19 -2.72
N LYS A 420 21.98 1.29 -2.00
CA LYS A 420 20.83 2.14 -2.34
C LYS A 420 21.01 3.60 -1.92
N ARG A 421 22.24 4.02 -1.56
CA ARG A 421 22.56 5.39 -1.12
C ARG A 421 22.22 6.48 -2.15
N GLY A 422 22.16 6.15 -3.43
CA GLY A 422 21.69 7.07 -4.48
C GLY A 422 20.19 7.36 -4.41
N VAL A 423 19.39 6.48 -3.80
CA VAL A 423 17.95 6.63 -3.59
C VAL A 423 17.72 7.42 -2.31
N PHE A 424 18.09 6.84 -1.16
CA PHE A 424 17.69 7.40 0.14
C PHE A 424 18.31 8.76 0.47
N ARG A 425 19.35 9.21 -0.26
CA ARG A 425 19.91 10.57 -0.11
C ARG A 425 19.06 11.66 -0.78
N GLN A 426 18.09 11.29 -1.59
CA GLN A 426 17.12 12.22 -2.16
C GLN A 426 15.97 12.50 -1.18
N TYR A 427 15.87 11.70 -0.12
CA TYR A 427 14.85 11.81 0.90
C TYR A 427 15.42 12.42 2.18
N ASP A 428 14.61 13.16 2.89
CA ASP A 428 14.86 13.45 4.29
C ASP A 428 14.68 12.17 5.12
N GLN A 429 15.54 11.98 6.12
CA GLN A 429 15.56 10.80 6.99
C GLN A 429 15.50 11.16 8.48
N GLN A 430 15.42 12.45 8.81
CA GLN A 430 15.71 12.96 10.16
C GLN A 430 14.69 13.96 10.68
N VAL A 431 13.82 14.52 9.84
CA VAL A 431 12.72 15.40 10.26
C VAL A 431 11.91 14.71 11.35
N LEU A 432 11.39 15.50 12.29
CA LEU A 432 10.81 15.09 13.59
C LEU A 432 11.84 14.59 14.63
N GLY A 433 13.09 14.31 14.24
CA GLY A 433 14.17 13.95 15.17
C GLY A 433 14.03 12.56 15.80
N ASN A 434 13.18 11.70 15.24
CA ASN A 434 12.84 10.39 15.82
C ASN A 434 13.72 9.24 15.30
N THR A 435 14.34 9.37 14.12
CA THR A 435 15.15 8.31 13.50
C THR A 435 16.41 8.01 14.32
N VAL A 436 16.55 6.76 14.75
CA VAL A 436 17.68 6.24 15.53
C VAL A 436 18.59 5.34 14.68
N VAL A 437 17.99 4.55 13.80
CA VAL A 437 18.68 3.79 12.75
C VAL A 437 18.12 4.25 11.41
N SER A 438 18.99 4.86 10.61
CA SER A 438 18.68 5.39 9.27
C SER A 438 18.75 4.28 8.20
N PRO A 439 18.21 4.50 6.99
CA PRO A 439 18.29 3.53 5.91
C PRO A 439 19.71 3.02 5.62
N GLY A 440 19.80 1.76 5.17
CA GLY A 440 21.05 1.11 4.76
C GLY A 440 21.51 -0.07 5.63
N GLY A 441 20.69 -0.48 6.59
CA GLY A 441 20.78 -1.78 7.28
C GLY A 441 19.50 -2.60 7.07
N ASP A 442 19.26 -3.56 7.97
CA ASP A 442 18.13 -4.51 7.89
C ASP A 442 16.76 -3.85 8.04
N ALA A 443 16.60 -2.98 9.04
CA ALA A 443 15.38 -2.24 9.28
C ALA A 443 15.68 -0.91 9.98
N SER A 444 14.74 0.03 9.88
CA SER A 444 14.88 1.35 10.46
C SER A 444 14.23 1.42 11.82
N VAL A 445 14.85 2.15 12.75
CA VAL A 445 14.39 2.26 14.14
C VAL A 445 14.06 3.70 14.45
N LEU A 446 12.85 3.94 14.93
CA LEU A 446 12.36 5.26 15.34
C LEU A 446 12.04 5.26 16.84
N ARG A 447 12.35 6.36 17.52
CA ARG A 447 11.94 6.60 18.90
C ARG A 447 10.48 7.06 18.96
N ILE A 448 9.74 6.59 19.96
CA ILE A 448 8.44 7.15 20.33
C ILE A 448 8.66 8.21 21.41
N GLY A 449 8.42 9.48 21.07
CA GLY A 449 8.69 10.63 21.92
C GLY A 449 8.12 10.49 23.34
N GLY A 450 8.92 10.83 24.35
CA GLY A 450 8.49 10.82 25.76
C GLY A 450 8.33 9.45 26.42
N THR A 451 8.55 8.33 25.71
CA THR A 451 8.32 6.98 26.26
C THR A 451 9.59 6.18 26.57
N GLY A 452 10.70 6.47 25.87
CA GLY A 452 11.90 5.62 25.89
C GLY A 452 11.80 4.37 24.98
N HIS A 453 10.61 4.05 24.49
CA HIS A 453 10.36 2.96 23.56
C HIS A 453 10.72 3.36 22.12
N GLY A 454 10.86 2.36 21.25
CA GLY A 454 11.04 2.53 19.82
C GLY A 454 10.20 1.56 19.00
N ILE A 455 10.06 1.88 17.73
CA ILE A 455 9.49 1.01 16.71
C ILE A 455 10.55 0.69 15.65
N ALA A 456 10.50 -0.51 15.10
CA ALA A 456 11.30 -0.93 13.95
C ALA A 456 10.40 -1.13 12.73
N LEU A 457 10.87 -0.73 11.55
CA LEU A 457 10.10 -0.73 10.31
C LEU A 457 10.93 -1.27 9.14
N THR A 458 10.34 -2.16 8.35
CA THR A 458 10.92 -2.69 7.10
C THR A 458 9.84 -2.97 6.06
N THR A 459 10.25 -3.11 4.80
CA THR A 459 9.42 -3.61 3.69
C THR A 459 10.22 -4.64 2.89
N ASP A 460 9.66 -5.82 2.66
CA ASP A 460 10.39 -6.93 2.02
C ASP A 460 9.51 -7.72 1.04
N CYS A 461 10.07 -8.06 -0.13
CA CYS A 461 9.54 -9.11 -1.01
C CYS A 461 10.51 -9.51 -2.13
N ASN A 462 10.89 -10.80 -2.17
CA ASN A 462 11.61 -11.36 -3.30
C ASN A 462 10.68 -11.91 -4.39
N GLY A 463 10.46 -11.13 -5.44
CA GLY A 463 9.58 -11.50 -6.57
C GLY A 463 10.04 -12.76 -7.34
N ARG A 464 11.35 -13.05 -7.40
CA ARG A 464 11.85 -14.28 -8.05
C ARG A 464 11.44 -15.53 -7.28
N TYR A 465 11.48 -15.48 -5.95
CA TYR A 465 11.04 -16.61 -5.13
C TYR A 465 9.54 -16.82 -5.28
N CYS A 466 8.75 -15.75 -5.27
CA CYS A 466 7.31 -15.83 -5.49
C CYS A 466 6.93 -16.30 -6.91
N PHE A 467 7.76 -16.02 -7.91
CA PHE A 467 7.61 -16.58 -9.25
C PHE A 467 7.88 -18.10 -9.28
N LEU A 468 8.99 -18.55 -8.68
CA LEU A 468 9.40 -19.96 -8.71
C LEU A 468 8.51 -20.86 -7.84
N ASP A 469 8.13 -20.38 -6.66
CA ASP A 469 7.16 -21.02 -5.79
C ASP A 469 6.39 -19.93 -5.04
N PRO A 470 5.15 -19.60 -5.47
CA PRO A 470 4.38 -18.53 -4.84
C PRO A 470 4.10 -18.76 -3.37
N TYR A 471 3.93 -20.03 -2.94
CA TYR A 471 3.68 -20.34 -1.54
C TYR A 471 4.92 -20.08 -0.69
N ALA A 472 6.06 -20.69 -1.07
CA ALA A 472 7.31 -20.48 -0.35
C ALA A 472 7.75 -19.02 -0.42
N GLY A 473 7.60 -18.35 -1.57
CA GLY A 473 7.94 -16.94 -1.74
C GLY A 473 7.12 -16.01 -0.85
N GLY A 474 5.80 -16.23 -0.74
CA GLY A 474 4.96 -15.47 0.20
C GLY A 474 5.36 -15.69 1.66
N ALA A 475 5.69 -16.92 2.04
CA ALA A 475 6.17 -17.23 3.38
C ALA A 475 7.56 -16.62 3.66
N ILE A 476 8.47 -16.63 2.67
CA ILE A 476 9.80 -16.04 2.77
C ILE A 476 9.71 -14.52 2.93
N ALA A 477 8.81 -13.83 2.23
CA ALA A 477 8.66 -12.37 2.36
C ALA A 477 8.33 -11.96 3.81
N VAL A 478 7.46 -12.70 4.49
CA VAL A 478 7.15 -12.47 5.92
C VAL A 478 8.33 -12.85 6.81
N ALA A 479 9.00 -13.98 6.52
CA ALA A 479 10.17 -14.44 7.28
C ALA A 479 11.34 -13.45 7.21
N GLU A 480 11.64 -12.92 6.02
CA GLU A 480 12.67 -11.91 5.77
C GLU A 480 12.34 -10.61 6.52
N ALA A 481 11.12 -10.10 6.39
CA ALA A 481 10.68 -8.92 7.15
C ALA A 481 10.81 -9.12 8.67
N ALA A 482 10.40 -10.28 9.19
CA ALA A 482 10.54 -10.59 10.62
C ALA A 482 12.00 -10.67 11.06
N ARG A 483 12.86 -11.25 10.21
CA ARG A 483 14.29 -11.34 10.47
C ARG A 483 14.96 -9.97 10.48
N ASN A 484 14.61 -9.10 9.54
CA ASN A 484 15.08 -7.72 9.48
C ASN A 484 14.72 -6.93 10.75
N ILE A 485 13.47 -7.06 11.21
CA ILE A 485 13.03 -6.47 12.48
C ILE A 485 13.84 -7.04 13.67
N VAL A 486 14.00 -8.35 13.75
CA VAL A 486 14.75 -9.01 14.83
C VAL A 486 16.23 -8.61 14.85
N CYS A 487 16.86 -8.36 13.69
CA CYS A 487 18.23 -7.88 13.60
C CYS A 487 18.41 -6.45 14.17
N THR A 488 17.33 -5.71 14.43
CA THR A 488 17.39 -4.45 15.21
C THR A 488 17.24 -4.64 16.72
N GLY A 489 16.96 -5.88 17.17
CA GLY A 489 16.61 -6.22 18.54
C GLY A 489 15.12 -6.03 18.86
N ALA A 490 14.31 -5.60 17.90
CA ALA A 490 12.87 -5.39 18.08
C ALA A 490 12.08 -6.69 17.88
N THR A 491 10.96 -6.83 18.58
CA THR A 491 10.03 -7.97 18.43
C THR A 491 9.02 -7.66 17.32
N PRO A 492 8.90 -8.49 16.25
CA PRO A 492 7.85 -8.36 15.24
C PRO A 492 6.45 -8.44 15.87
N VAL A 493 5.50 -7.58 15.46
CA VAL A 493 4.15 -7.57 16.04
C VAL A 493 3.00 -7.49 15.04
N ALA A 494 3.21 -6.99 13.83
CA ALA A 494 2.15 -6.87 12.82
C ALA A 494 2.73 -6.61 11.42
N ILE A 495 1.95 -6.95 10.40
CA ILE A 495 2.27 -6.59 9.01
C ILE A 495 1.14 -5.82 8.33
N THR A 496 1.52 -5.06 7.31
CA THR A 496 0.64 -4.56 6.26
C THR A 496 1.15 -5.10 4.94
N ASP A 497 0.26 -5.53 4.04
CA ASP A 497 0.66 -6.14 2.77
C ASP A 497 0.25 -5.31 1.55
N CYS A 498 1.03 -5.36 0.47
CA CYS A 498 0.61 -4.85 -0.82
C CYS A 498 0.81 -5.91 -1.91
N LEU A 499 -0.29 -6.50 -2.36
CA LEU A 499 -0.30 -7.61 -3.31
C LEU A 499 -0.22 -7.08 -4.75
N ASN A 500 0.90 -7.28 -5.45
CA ASN A 500 1.05 -6.87 -6.85
C ASN A 500 1.12 -8.09 -7.78
N PHE A 501 0.08 -8.28 -8.61
CA PHE A 501 -0.08 -9.44 -9.49
C PHE A 501 -0.64 -9.03 -10.86
N GLY A 502 -0.55 -9.95 -11.84
CA GLY A 502 -1.10 -9.79 -13.18
C GLY A 502 -2.64 -9.91 -13.23
N ASN A 503 -3.18 -10.25 -14.40
CA ASN A 503 -4.62 -10.38 -14.59
C ASN A 503 -5.18 -11.64 -13.87
N PRO A 504 -6.05 -11.50 -12.84
CA PRO A 504 -6.56 -12.60 -12.03
C PRO A 504 -7.56 -13.51 -12.77
N GLU A 505 -8.01 -13.13 -13.97
CA GLU A 505 -8.89 -13.94 -14.80
C GLU A 505 -8.14 -15.09 -15.48
N LYS A 506 -6.82 -14.94 -15.65
CA LYS A 506 -5.94 -16.03 -16.09
C LYS A 506 -5.73 -16.98 -14.91
N LEU A 507 -6.16 -18.24 -15.05
CA LEU A 507 -6.12 -19.22 -13.95
C LEU A 507 -4.70 -19.48 -13.40
N GLU A 508 -3.67 -19.30 -14.23
CA GLU A 508 -2.26 -19.38 -13.82
C GLU A 508 -1.84 -18.23 -12.90
N VAL A 509 -2.34 -17.01 -13.16
CA VAL A 509 -2.09 -15.85 -12.29
C VAL A 509 -2.93 -15.95 -11.01
N TYR A 510 -4.18 -16.44 -11.10
CA TYR A 510 -4.98 -16.69 -9.90
C TYR A 510 -4.33 -17.72 -8.97
N TYR A 511 -3.68 -18.75 -9.55
CA TYR A 511 -2.90 -19.73 -8.78
C TYR A 511 -1.77 -19.06 -8.00
N THR A 512 -0.99 -18.18 -8.63
CA THR A 512 0.12 -17.51 -7.94
C THR A 512 -0.37 -16.57 -6.85
N LEU A 513 -1.45 -15.82 -7.09
CA LEU A 513 -2.12 -14.99 -6.08
C LEU A 513 -2.59 -15.81 -4.88
N GLU A 514 -3.34 -16.88 -5.10
CA GLU A 514 -3.87 -17.74 -4.04
C GLU A 514 -2.75 -18.37 -3.21
N HIS A 515 -1.72 -18.91 -3.86
CA HIS A 515 -0.63 -19.58 -3.15
C HIS A 515 0.27 -18.60 -2.39
N ALA A 516 0.52 -17.41 -2.92
CA ALA A 516 1.27 -16.37 -2.21
C ALA A 516 0.54 -15.90 -0.94
N ILE A 517 -0.77 -15.63 -1.04
CA ILE A 517 -1.60 -15.28 0.13
C ILE A 517 -1.57 -16.39 1.18
N ARG A 518 -1.63 -17.66 0.76
CA ARG A 518 -1.55 -18.81 1.68
C ARG A 518 -0.19 -18.88 2.40
N GLY A 519 0.91 -18.66 1.69
CA GLY A 519 2.25 -18.62 2.28
C GLY A 519 2.41 -17.52 3.32
N ILE A 520 1.93 -16.31 2.99
CA ILE A 520 1.90 -15.17 3.92
C ILE A 520 1.05 -15.52 5.16
N ALA A 521 -0.15 -16.07 4.96
CA ALA A 521 -1.03 -16.45 6.05
C ALA A 521 -0.40 -17.46 7.01
N GLU A 522 0.28 -18.49 6.50
CA GLU A 522 0.98 -19.49 7.33
C GLU A 522 2.14 -18.86 8.12
N ALA A 523 2.95 -18.02 7.48
CA ALA A 523 4.05 -17.33 8.14
C ALA A 523 3.55 -16.36 9.22
N CYS A 524 2.54 -15.55 8.92
CA CYS A 524 1.90 -14.65 9.90
C CYS A 524 1.31 -15.42 11.10
N PHE A 525 0.69 -16.58 10.86
CA PHE A 525 0.20 -17.43 11.94
C PHE A 525 1.35 -17.97 12.79
N THR A 526 2.45 -18.39 12.15
CA THR A 526 3.62 -18.96 12.83
C THR A 526 4.38 -17.93 13.67
N PHE A 527 4.53 -16.71 13.16
CA PHE A 527 5.28 -15.64 13.83
C PHE A 527 4.40 -14.74 14.71
N GLU A 528 3.10 -15.02 14.80
CA GLU A 528 2.12 -14.22 15.57
C GLU A 528 2.07 -12.75 15.13
N THR A 529 2.25 -12.51 13.82
CA THR A 529 2.24 -11.17 13.19
C THR A 529 0.99 -11.00 12.33
N PRO A 530 -0.16 -10.57 12.88
CA PRO A 530 -1.39 -10.41 12.11
C PRO A 530 -1.25 -9.36 11.00
N VAL A 531 -2.04 -9.55 9.94
CA VAL A 531 -2.20 -8.58 8.86
C VAL A 531 -3.25 -7.55 9.28
N VAL A 532 -2.84 -6.30 9.45
CA VAL A 532 -3.71 -5.23 10.00
C VAL A 532 -4.32 -4.34 8.93
N SER A 533 -3.69 -4.28 7.77
CA SER A 533 -4.08 -3.49 6.61
C SER A 533 -3.39 -4.01 5.36
N GLY A 534 -3.82 -3.54 4.20
CA GLY A 534 -3.11 -3.80 2.97
C GLY A 534 -3.80 -3.22 1.75
N ASN A 535 -3.23 -3.51 0.58
CA ASN A 535 -3.72 -3.10 -0.72
C ASN A 535 -3.51 -4.24 -1.74
N VAL A 536 -4.30 -4.24 -2.81
CA VAL A 536 -4.18 -5.22 -3.89
C VAL A 536 -4.17 -4.51 -5.23
N SER A 537 -3.04 -4.59 -5.92
CA SER A 537 -2.87 -4.18 -7.30
C SER A 537 -2.87 -5.40 -8.22
N LEU A 538 -3.93 -5.55 -9.01
CA LEU A 538 -4.04 -6.60 -10.03
C LEU A 538 -3.87 -6.00 -11.43
N TYR A 539 -3.81 -6.85 -12.45
CA TYR A 539 -3.63 -6.45 -13.85
C TYR A 539 -2.26 -5.80 -14.16
N ASN A 540 -1.24 -6.06 -13.34
CA ASN A 540 0.14 -5.64 -13.59
C ASN A 540 0.78 -6.52 -14.68
N GLU A 541 0.53 -6.18 -15.95
CA GLU A 541 1.08 -6.89 -17.11
C GLU A 541 1.54 -5.92 -18.21
N THR A 542 2.51 -6.36 -19.03
CA THR A 542 2.95 -5.68 -20.26
C THR A 542 2.91 -6.67 -21.41
N ALA A 543 2.24 -6.31 -22.52
CA ALA A 543 2.09 -7.19 -23.69
C ALA A 543 1.62 -8.62 -23.35
N GLY A 544 0.69 -8.73 -22.39
CA GLY A 544 0.10 -9.99 -21.91
C GLY A 544 0.99 -10.82 -20.99
N ARG A 545 2.20 -10.35 -20.66
CA ARG A 545 3.11 -11.00 -19.69
C ARG A 545 2.98 -10.33 -18.33
N PRO A 546 2.67 -11.08 -17.26
CA PRO A 546 2.59 -10.52 -15.92
C PRO A 546 3.97 -10.18 -15.37
N VAL A 547 4.00 -9.20 -14.46
CA VAL A 547 5.14 -9.00 -13.56
C VAL A 547 5.35 -10.26 -12.72
N TYR A 548 6.53 -10.39 -12.10
CA TYR A 548 6.68 -11.40 -11.06
C TYR A 548 5.66 -11.15 -9.93
N PRO A 549 5.01 -12.21 -9.39
CA PRO A 549 4.20 -12.09 -8.19
C PRO A 549 4.99 -11.35 -7.10
N THR A 550 4.49 -10.20 -6.63
CA THR A 550 5.23 -9.35 -5.69
C THR A 550 4.31 -8.92 -4.54
N PRO A 551 4.01 -9.83 -3.58
CA PRO A 551 3.31 -9.47 -2.36
C PRO A 551 4.28 -8.80 -1.37
N VAL A 552 4.32 -7.46 -1.40
CA VAL A 552 5.17 -6.67 -0.49
C VAL A 552 4.66 -6.82 0.93
N VAL A 553 5.57 -7.08 1.88
CA VAL A 553 5.28 -7.13 3.32
C VAL A 553 5.94 -5.94 4.00
N GLY A 554 5.15 -5.00 4.51
CA GLY A 554 5.60 -3.98 5.45
C GLY A 554 5.43 -4.47 6.89
N MET A 555 6.45 -4.40 7.72
CA MET A 555 6.41 -4.97 9.07
C MET A 555 6.74 -3.96 10.17
N LEU A 556 5.99 -4.05 11.27
CA LEU A 556 6.20 -3.31 12.51
C LEU A 556 6.83 -4.21 13.56
N GLY A 557 7.90 -3.73 14.19
CA GLY A 557 8.48 -4.29 15.41
C GLY A 557 8.45 -3.30 16.57
N LEU A 558 8.44 -3.83 17.80
CA LEU A 558 8.50 -3.02 19.03
C LEU A 558 9.81 -3.24 19.78
N LEU A 559 10.34 -2.15 20.34
CA LEU A 559 11.53 -2.14 21.16
C LEU A 559 11.25 -1.40 22.47
N ASP A 560 11.32 -2.11 23.60
CA ASP A 560 11.02 -1.54 24.92
C ASP A 560 12.03 -0.46 25.35
N ASP A 561 13.27 -0.54 24.90
CA ASP A 561 14.30 0.46 25.17
C ASP A 561 15.04 0.78 23.87
N VAL A 562 14.72 1.92 23.28
CA VAL A 562 15.29 2.34 22.00
C VAL A 562 16.81 2.50 22.07
N THR A 563 17.39 2.69 23.25
CA THR A 563 18.85 2.82 23.41
C THR A 563 19.59 1.52 23.23
N LYS A 564 18.89 0.38 23.30
CA LYS A 564 19.47 -0.96 23.13
C LYS A 564 19.49 -1.46 21.70
N HIS A 565 18.92 -0.72 20.74
CA HIS A 565 18.83 -1.14 19.34
C HIS A 565 20.16 -1.69 18.79
N LEU A 566 20.06 -2.71 17.94
CA LEU A 566 21.16 -3.24 17.16
C LEU A 566 21.25 -2.53 15.80
N ARG A 567 22.40 -2.69 15.14
CA ARG A 567 22.65 -2.19 13.78
C ARG A 567 23.43 -3.23 13.00
N ALA A 568 23.30 -3.19 11.68
CA ALA A 568 24.20 -3.91 10.78
C ALA A 568 25.65 -3.41 10.90
N GLY A 569 26.60 -4.32 10.70
CA GLY A 569 28.03 -4.04 10.67
C GLY A 569 28.82 -4.49 11.91
N PHE A 570 30.13 -4.29 11.87
CA PHE A 570 31.05 -4.70 12.96
C PHE A 570 31.33 -3.51 13.88
N PRO A 571 30.89 -3.55 15.15
CA PRO A 571 31.00 -2.40 16.06
C PRO A 571 32.40 -2.25 16.69
N SER A 572 33.17 -3.34 16.76
CA SER A 572 34.53 -3.37 17.29
C SER A 572 35.33 -4.52 16.67
N GLU A 573 36.66 -4.39 16.67
CA GLU A 573 37.60 -5.46 16.29
C GLU A 573 37.64 -6.61 17.32
N ASP A 574 37.18 -6.38 18.55
CA ASP A 574 37.16 -7.36 19.63
C ASP A 574 35.94 -8.32 19.58
N CYS A 575 35.09 -8.22 18.55
CA CYS A 575 33.88 -9.02 18.43
C CYS A 575 34.13 -10.31 17.62
N ASP A 576 33.63 -11.43 18.12
CA ASP A 576 33.54 -12.67 17.34
C ASP A 576 32.39 -12.59 16.32
N ILE A 577 32.61 -13.12 15.12
CA ILE A 577 31.60 -13.21 14.06
C ILE A 577 31.02 -14.62 14.06
N VAL A 578 29.70 -14.73 14.17
CA VAL A 578 28.99 -16.01 14.23
C VAL A 578 27.86 -16.03 13.19
N LEU A 579 27.78 -17.11 12.42
CA LEU A 579 26.62 -17.43 11.57
C LEU A 579 25.63 -18.26 12.37
N LEU A 580 24.37 -17.82 12.43
CA LEU A 580 23.28 -18.53 13.11
C LEU A 580 22.27 -19.06 12.08
N GLY A 581 21.63 -20.19 12.41
CA GLY A 581 20.56 -20.76 11.58
C GLY A 581 21.01 -21.57 10.36
N ALA A 582 22.31 -21.55 10.02
CA ALA A 582 22.85 -22.22 8.85
C ALA A 582 24.27 -22.77 9.10
N ALA A 583 24.63 -23.86 8.41
CA ALA A 583 26.02 -24.29 8.27
C ALA A 583 26.74 -23.42 7.20
N LEU A 584 28.07 -23.32 7.28
CA LEU A 584 28.86 -22.63 6.24
C LEU A 584 28.79 -23.35 4.90
N GLU A 585 28.89 -24.68 4.92
CA GLU A 585 28.68 -25.51 3.73
C GLU A 585 27.18 -25.78 3.58
N GLN A 586 26.64 -25.39 2.43
CA GLN A 586 25.23 -25.54 2.07
C GLN A 586 25.10 -26.39 0.81
N PRO A 587 24.01 -27.15 0.65
CA PRO A 587 23.77 -27.90 -0.58
C PRO A 587 23.56 -26.93 -1.75
N ALA A 588 24.00 -27.32 -2.96
CA ALA A 588 23.85 -26.48 -4.16
C ALA A 588 22.40 -26.06 -4.45
N SER A 589 21.41 -26.82 -3.96
CA SER A 589 19.99 -26.46 -4.04
C SER A 589 19.66 -25.10 -3.42
N SER A 590 20.45 -24.59 -2.47
CA SER A 590 20.28 -23.25 -1.89
C SER A 590 20.52 -22.12 -2.89
N LEU A 591 21.12 -22.40 -4.05
CA LEU A 591 21.28 -21.44 -5.14
C LEU A 591 19.99 -21.22 -5.95
N GLY A 592 18.93 -22.01 -5.71
CA GLY A 592 17.65 -21.88 -6.40
C GLY A 592 17.06 -20.48 -6.27
N GLY A 593 16.78 -19.82 -7.39
CA GLY A 593 16.24 -18.46 -7.44
C GLY A 593 17.18 -17.34 -6.99
N SER A 594 18.43 -17.65 -6.64
CA SER A 594 19.40 -16.69 -6.10
C SER A 594 19.82 -15.63 -7.13
N GLU A 595 20.25 -14.46 -6.63
CA GLU A 595 20.91 -13.45 -7.46
C GLU A 595 22.15 -14.02 -8.18
N TYR A 596 22.86 -14.96 -7.55
CA TYR A 596 24.07 -15.56 -8.14
C TYR A 596 23.72 -16.38 -9.39
N LEU A 597 22.69 -17.22 -9.30
CA LEU A 597 22.26 -18.06 -10.42
C LEU A 597 21.82 -17.21 -11.62
N GLU A 598 21.10 -16.12 -11.38
CA GLU A 598 20.72 -15.19 -12.43
C GLU A 598 21.94 -14.44 -13.01
N ALA A 599 22.87 -14.00 -12.17
CA ALA A 599 24.02 -13.21 -12.60
C ALA A 599 25.00 -14.01 -13.46
N GLU A 600 25.43 -15.16 -12.93
CA GLU A 600 26.55 -15.92 -13.49
C GLU A 600 26.08 -16.95 -14.53
N HIS A 601 24.83 -17.42 -14.41
CA HIS A 601 24.28 -18.45 -15.29
C HIS A 601 23.09 -17.98 -16.12
N ARG A 602 22.56 -16.76 -15.90
CA ARG A 602 21.38 -16.22 -16.60
C ARG A 602 20.14 -17.10 -16.42
N MET A 603 19.99 -17.69 -15.24
CA MET A 603 18.92 -18.62 -14.92
C MET A 603 18.12 -18.15 -13.71
N VAL A 604 16.79 -18.18 -13.83
CA VAL A 604 15.86 -18.07 -12.70
C VAL A 604 15.14 -19.42 -12.63
N ALA A 605 15.68 -20.32 -11.81
CA ALA A 605 15.25 -21.71 -11.70
C ALA A 605 15.64 -22.28 -10.33
N GLY A 606 15.21 -23.50 -10.04
CA GLY A 606 15.33 -24.13 -8.72
C GLY A 606 14.08 -23.91 -7.87
N LEU A 607 14.14 -24.40 -6.63
CA LEU A 607 13.01 -24.37 -5.69
C LEU A 607 13.42 -23.61 -4.41
N PRO A 608 12.90 -22.40 -4.17
CA PRO A 608 13.12 -21.70 -2.90
C PRO A 608 12.41 -22.46 -1.76
N GLN A 609 13.01 -22.46 -0.57
CA GLN A 609 12.50 -23.19 0.59
C GLN A 609 12.64 -22.34 1.86
N VAL A 610 11.70 -22.51 2.79
CA VAL A 610 11.75 -21.93 4.13
C VAL A 610 11.19 -22.93 5.13
N ASP A 611 11.87 -23.09 6.27
CA ASP A 611 11.34 -23.79 7.44
C ASP A 611 10.94 -22.73 8.46
N LEU A 612 9.62 -22.46 8.55
CA LEU A 612 9.07 -21.43 9.42
C LEU A 612 9.30 -21.72 10.92
N GLN A 613 9.42 -22.99 11.31
CA GLN A 613 9.69 -23.34 12.71
C GLN A 613 11.16 -23.12 13.06
N ALA A 614 12.08 -23.46 12.14
CA ALA A 614 13.48 -23.14 12.30
C ALA A 614 13.72 -21.61 12.34
N GLU A 615 13.03 -20.87 11.47
CA GLU A 615 13.07 -19.40 11.45
C GLU A 615 12.55 -18.80 12.77
N LEU A 616 11.38 -19.26 13.27
CA LEU A 616 10.85 -18.81 14.56
C LEU A 616 11.82 -19.09 15.71
N ALA A 617 12.48 -20.26 15.70
CA ALA A 617 13.48 -20.61 16.71
C ALA A 617 14.71 -19.70 16.63
N LEU A 618 15.16 -19.35 15.41
CA LEU A 618 16.25 -18.40 15.19
C LEU A 618 15.90 -17.01 15.70
N GLN A 619 14.72 -16.49 15.34
CA GLN A 619 14.24 -15.18 15.81
C GLN A 619 14.22 -15.09 17.33
N ARG A 620 13.65 -16.10 18.01
CA ARG A 620 13.62 -16.19 19.47
C ARG A 620 15.02 -16.27 20.08
N LEU A 621 15.94 -16.99 19.44
CA LEU A 621 17.33 -17.06 19.89
C LEU A 621 18.01 -15.69 19.83
N VAL A 622 17.89 -14.98 18.71
CA VAL A 622 18.50 -13.65 18.52
C VAL A 622 17.93 -12.64 19.52
N LEU A 623 16.60 -12.57 19.68
CA LEU A 623 15.97 -11.68 20.66
C LEU A 623 16.38 -12.00 22.10
N ARG A 624 16.54 -13.29 22.44
CA ARG A 624 17.06 -13.69 23.76
C ARG A 624 18.50 -13.22 23.95
N LEU A 625 19.39 -13.48 22.99
CA LEU A 625 20.79 -13.04 23.04
C LEU A 625 20.90 -11.50 23.15
N HIS A 626 20.03 -10.77 22.44
CA HIS A 626 19.90 -9.32 22.56
C HIS A 626 19.52 -8.90 23.98
N SER A 627 18.46 -9.51 24.54
CA SER A 627 17.97 -9.18 25.89
C SER A 627 19.01 -9.46 27.00
N GLU A 628 19.88 -10.44 26.78
CA GLU A 628 20.98 -10.82 27.67
C GLU A 628 22.26 -9.98 27.45
N GLY A 629 22.26 -9.06 26.48
CA GLY A 629 23.43 -8.24 26.14
C GLY A 629 24.59 -9.03 25.54
N ARG A 630 24.31 -10.12 24.81
CA ARG A 630 25.32 -11.05 24.28
C ARG A 630 25.73 -10.76 22.83
N ILE A 631 24.96 -9.94 22.12
CA ILE A 631 25.24 -9.54 20.75
C ILE A 631 25.36 -8.02 20.69
N ALA A 632 26.37 -7.54 19.97
CA ALA A 632 26.66 -6.11 19.80
C ALA A 632 26.12 -5.57 18.46
N SER A 633 25.91 -6.44 17.48
CA SER A 633 25.31 -6.15 16.18
C SER A 633 24.67 -7.41 15.61
N ALA A 634 23.80 -7.24 14.60
CA ALA A 634 23.20 -8.32 13.83
C ALA A 634 22.93 -7.82 12.41
N HIS A 635 23.01 -8.73 11.44
CA HIS A 635 22.65 -8.51 10.03
C HIS A 635 22.17 -9.84 9.47
N ASP A 636 21.11 -9.82 8.68
CA ASP A 636 20.55 -11.02 8.05
C ASP A 636 21.32 -11.44 6.78
N CYS A 637 20.94 -12.55 6.15
CA CYS A 637 21.68 -13.18 5.05
C CYS A 637 20.77 -13.62 3.91
#